data_AF-A0A8C2ZU27-F1
#
_entry.id   AF-A0A8C2ZU27-F1
#
_cell.length_a   1.000
_cell.length_b   1.000
_cell.length_c   1.000
_cell.angle_alpha   90.00
_cell.angle_beta   90.00
_cell.angle_gamma   90.00
#
_symmetry.space_group_name_H-M   'P 1'
#
loop_
_entity.id
_entity.type
_entity.pdbx_description
1 polymer ?
#
loop_
_entity_poly.entity_id
_entity_poly.type
_entity_poly.pdbx_seq_one_letter_code
_entity_poly.pdbx_strand_id
1 'polypeptide(L)'
;MAVLSAEVLRWHARIEELEEELEAERAIRAKVEKQRDDLTRELDDLTDRLEEAGGVTASQMEVNKKREAELQRLRRDLEETSVQSEALAVSLRKRHGDAMAELSEQCEALQRTRAKLEKEKQNLRMEVDELAASLENLQKAKMSSESQMKKLEEQLSEANRRGDDLQRTHMELSVARNRLTADNADVSRQMEEAETRASQLSRSRALLQSQLEELKKHLDEEVKCKQAVSSSLGSVRQECEVLKEQLEEEQESKQELQRLISKLNSEVTHWRTKHESDAIQHADELEETRKKLATRLQEAEEAVEATQAKCSSLEKTKQRLQGEVEELCMDLEKASSCGQALDKKQRVLEKQLGDWKQKCEELVAEVEGCQKESRQHASELFKLKTTHEDSLEQLEAQRRENKVYQEEVADLTDQLSDGGKSVHELQKAKKKIEMEKEELQASLEESEAALEVEETKVLRLQLELSQAKGDLERRLQEKEEEMEAARKCHQRALESLQASLDVEVKGKAEGLKLKKKLEADINGLELQVDMLTKNNAELSKSSKKMQQQIKELQAQLEEEVRSHEECIEEQAAMERRCTLLVNEGVETLAALESTERSRKALETELQEAREKHSDLNNQFQLALSGRRKLEVDLQTLQQEHEELQGALRGSTDKSKKASCELVRVGEELRLEQEHSLHLERVKKGLDAQIKDMSSRLDEAEQMALKGGKKIIQKLEGKVKDMELDLDSEQKRHAETVKTLRKNERRLKELLFQSEEDQKNQQRMQELVERQQNKMKAYKRQVEEAEEQANMNLAKYRKTVNELDDAEERADIAESALTKIRTKNRGSFGKGYSSGYSTPYPGLVRSPSSVGSEGRGEKILNDDNESVSSLIPAYLNSLKKLMVD
;
A
#
# COMPACT_ATOMS: atom_id res chain seq x y z
N MET A 1 -20.23 -66.08 214.34
CA MET A 1 -21.44 -66.51 213.59
C MET A 1 -22.54 -65.43 213.52
N ALA A 2 -22.21 -64.13 213.43
CA ALA A 2 -23.19 -63.09 213.09
C ALA A 2 -22.61 -61.95 212.22
N VAL A 3 -21.34 -62.03 211.80
CA VAL A 3 -20.66 -61.00 210.99
C VAL A 3 -20.39 -61.46 209.55
N LEU A 4 -20.36 -62.77 209.28
CA LEU A 4 -20.09 -63.34 207.94
C LEU A 4 -21.31 -63.40 206.99
N SER A 5 -22.53 -63.15 207.47
CA SER A 5 -23.74 -63.23 206.62
C SER A 5 -24.16 -61.90 205.98
N ALA A 6 -23.61 -60.76 206.45
CA ALA A 6 -23.95 -59.43 205.92
C ALA A 6 -23.05 -59.01 204.75
N GLU A 7 -21.82 -59.53 204.67
CA GLU A 7 -20.89 -59.19 203.59
C GLU A 7 -21.20 -59.92 202.28
N VAL A 8 -21.71 -61.15 202.31
CA VAL A 8 -22.01 -61.94 201.09
C VAL A 8 -23.18 -61.36 200.28
N LEU A 9 -24.20 -60.78 200.93
CA LEU A 9 -25.33 -60.14 200.26
C LEU A 9 -24.93 -58.83 199.56
N ARG A 10 -23.94 -58.11 200.10
CA ARG A 10 -23.46 -56.84 199.51
C ARG A 10 -22.66 -57.07 198.22
N TRP A 11 -21.95 -58.19 198.13
CA TRP A 11 -21.21 -58.57 196.92
C TRP A 11 -22.12 -59.09 195.80
N HIS A 12 -23.24 -59.76 196.12
CA HIS A 12 -24.21 -60.20 195.09
C HIS A 12 -24.94 -59.02 194.44
N ALA A 13 -25.40 -58.04 195.23
CA ALA A 13 -26.02 -56.83 194.68
C ALA A 13 -25.07 -56.01 193.79
N ARG A 14 -23.76 -56.03 194.10
CA ARG A 14 -22.76 -55.34 193.27
C ARG A 14 -22.44 -56.07 191.96
N ILE A 15 -22.63 -57.39 191.91
CA ILE A 15 -22.46 -58.17 190.69
C ILE A 15 -23.66 -57.94 189.76
N GLU A 16 -24.89 -57.95 190.26
CA GLU A 16 -26.09 -57.64 189.46
C GLU A 16 -26.03 -56.23 188.85
N GLU A 17 -25.61 -55.21 189.60
CA GLU A 17 -25.42 -53.85 189.05
C GLU A 17 -24.39 -53.80 187.89
N LEU A 18 -23.30 -54.56 188.01
CA LEU A 18 -22.25 -54.58 186.98
C LEU A 18 -22.67 -55.39 185.74
N GLU A 19 -23.55 -56.38 185.90
CA GLU A 19 -24.13 -57.13 184.78
C GLU A 19 -25.15 -56.28 184.00
N GLU A 20 -25.98 -55.49 184.67
CA GLU A 20 -26.90 -54.53 184.02
C GLU A 20 -26.13 -53.42 183.28
N GLU A 21 -25.04 -52.89 183.83
CA GLU A 21 -24.20 -51.89 183.16
C GLU A 21 -23.53 -52.46 181.88
N LEU A 22 -23.10 -53.73 181.90
CA LEU A 22 -22.47 -54.38 180.75
C LEU A 22 -23.48 -54.65 179.62
N GLU A 23 -24.73 -54.99 179.95
CA GLU A 23 -25.80 -55.17 178.96
C GLU A 23 -26.21 -53.84 178.32
N ALA A 24 -26.27 -52.75 179.08
CA ALA A 24 -26.50 -51.41 178.55
C ALA A 24 -25.39 -50.96 177.59
N GLU A 25 -24.12 -51.23 177.90
CA GLU A 25 -22.99 -50.88 177.03
C GLU A 25 -23.02 -51.68 175.71
N ARG A 26 -23.38 -52.97 175.76
CA ARG A 26 -23.55 -53.81 174.55
C ARG A 26 -24.65 -53.29 173.64
N ALA A 27 -25.78 -52.83 174.19
CA ALA A 27 -26.87 -52.27 173.41
C ALA A 27 -26.50 -50.95 172.71
N ILE A 28 -25.69 -50.09 173.37
CA ILE A 28 -25.21 -48.84 172.77
C ILE A 28 -24.20 -49.11 171.65
N ARG A 29 -23.27 -50.06 171.83
CA ARG A 29 -22.33 -50.45 170.76
C ARG A 29 -23.02 -50.96 169.50
N ALA A 30 -24.04 -51.81 169.64
CA ALA A 30 -24.79 -52.32 168.50
C ALA A 30 -25.50 -51.20 167.71
N LYS A 31 -25.97 -50.13 168.37
CA LYS A 31 -26.54 -48.95 167.70
C LYS A 31 -25.49 -48.15 166.94
N VAL A 32 -24.30 -47.95 167.53
CA VAL A 32 -23.21 -47.20 166.90
C VAL A 32 -22.65 -47.96 165.68
N GLU A 33 -22.51 -49.29 165.75
CA GLU A 33 -22.09 -50.09 164.60
C GLU A 33 -23.08 -50.00 163.44
N LYS A 34 -24.39 -50.05 163.72
CA LYS A 34 -25.41 -49.88 162.68
C LYS A 34 -25.35 -48.51 162.01
N GLN A 35 -25.18 -47.43 162.79
CA GLN A 35 -25.02 -46.08 162.23
C GLN A 35 -23.74 -45.93 161.40
N ARG A 36 -22.65 -46.58 161.80
CA ARG A 36 -21.41 -46.58 161.02
C ARG A 36 -21.60 -47.30 159.68
N ASP A 37 -22.26 -48.44 159.67
CA ASP A 37 -22.49 -49.21 158.45
C ASP A 37 -23.45 -48.47 157.48
N ASP A 38 -24.46 -47.77 158.01
CA ASP A 38 -25.36 -46.94 157.20
C ASP A 38 -24.62 -45.74 156.57
N LEU A 39 -23.77 -45.04 157.34
CA LEU A 39 -22.94 -43.94 156.82
C LEU A 39 -21.88 -44.40 155.80
N THR A 40 -21.39 -45.64 155.93
CA THR A 40 -20.42 -46.20 154.97
C THR A 40 -21.10 -46.44 153.61
N ARG A 41 -22.34 -46.96 153.62
CA ARG A 41 -23.12 -47.12 152.37
C ARG A 41 -23.44 -45.79 151.70
N GLU A 42 -23.79 -44.75 152.47
CA GLU A 42 -24.03 -43.41 151.90
C GLU A 42 -22.77 -42.81 151.26
N LEU A 43 -21.59 -43.09 151.83
CA LEU A 43 -20.30 -42.69 151.25
C LEU A 43 -20.00 -43.43 149.95
N ASP A 44 -20.26 -44.74 149.89
CA ASP A 44 -20.08 -45.54 148.67
C ASP A 44 -21.02 -45.05 147.55
N ASP A 45 -22.32 -44.84 147.85
CA ASP A 45 -23.30 -44.32 146.88
C ASP A 45 -22.94 -42.92 146.35
N LEU A 46 -22.36 -42.05 147.18
CA LEU A 46 -21.89 -40.72 146.76
C LEU A 46 -20.62 -40.81 145.90
N THR A 47 -19.77 -41.81 146.15
CA THR A 47 -18.54 -42.04 145.37
C THR A 47 -18.89 -42.54 143.97
N ASP A 48 -19.81 -43.50 143.86
CA ASP A 48 -20.29 -44.02 142.57
C ASP A 48 -20.93 -42.91 141.72
N ARG A 49 -21.73 -42.03 142.33
CA ARG A 49 -22.31 -40.87 141.62
C ARG A 49 -21.27 -39.87 141.15
N LEU A 50 -20.18 -39.69 141.90
CA LEU A 50 -19.09 -38.80 141.51
C LEU A 50 -18.30 -39.39 140.33
N GLU A 51 -18.06 -40.71 140.32
CA GLU A 51 -17.42 -41.41 139.21
C GLU A 51 -18.27 -41.39 137.94
N GLU A 52 -19.59 -41.62 138.04
CA GLU A 52 -20.50 -41.49 136.90
C GLU A 52 -20.54 -40.05 136.34
N ALA A 53 -20.62 -39.03 137.19
CA ALA A 53 -20.57 -37.64 136.78
C ALA A 53 -19.22 -37.27 136.12
N GLY A 54 -18.11 -37.83 136.64
CA GLY A 54 -16.78 -37.71 136.05
C GLY A 54 -16.69 -38.34 134.65
N GLY A 55 -17.26 -39.53 134.48
CA GLY A 55 -17.31 -40.24 133.19
C GLY A 55 -18.13 -39.51 132.12
N VAL A 56 -19.30 -38.98 132.48
CA VAL A 56 -20.13 -38.17 131.58
C VAL A 56 -19.38 -36.90 131.15
N THR A 57 -18.70 -36.22 132.07
CA THR A 57 -17.92 -35.01 131.78
C THR A 57 -16.73 -35.29 130.84
N ALA A 58 -16.04 -36.42 131.02
CA ALA A 58 -14.95 -36.84 130.14
C ALA A 58 -15.43 -37.14 128.71
N SER A 59 -16.55 -37.85 128.57
CA SER A 59 -17.14 -38.15 127.25
C SER A 59 -17.57 -36.88 126.50
N GLN A 60 -18.14 -35.90 127.22
CA GLN A 60 -18.55 -34.62 126.65
C GLN A 60 -17.35 -33.78 126.19
N MET A 61 -16.23 -33.82 126.92
CA MET A 61 -14.98 -33.17 126.50
C MET A 61 -14.39 -33.80 125.23
N GLU A 62 -14.43 -35.12 125.08
CA GLU A 62 -13.97 -35.79 123.86
C GLU A 62 -14.84 -35.46 122.64
N VAL A 63 -16.17 -35.40 122.81
CA VAL A 63 -17.09 -34.98 121.75
C VAL A 63 -16.82 -33.52 121.34
N ASN A 64 -16.57 -32.63 122.30
CA ASN A 64 -16.21 -31.24 121.99
C ASN A 64 -14.86 -31.14 121.25
N LYS A 65 -13.84 -31.90 121.64
CA LYS A 65 -12.56 -31.95 120.90
C LYS A 65 -12.73 -32.44 119.46
N LYS A 66 -13.57 -33.45 119.23
CA LYS A 66 -13.88 -33.93 117.86
C LYS A 66 -14.59 -32.87 117.05
N ARG A 67 -15.58 -32.17 117.63
CA ARG A 67 -16.26 -31.04 116.97
C ARG A 67 -15.30 -29.89 116.66
N GLU A 68 -14.39 -29.55 117.56
CA GLU A 68 -13.38 -28.51 117.31
C GLU A 68 -12.41 -28.91 116.20
N ALA A 69 -11.98 -30.18 116.15
CA ALA A 69 -11.12 -30.69 115.08
C ALA A 69 -11.85 -30.70 113.72
N GLU A 70 -13.11 -31.12 113.67
CA GLU A 70 -13.95 -31.07 112.47
C GLU A 70 -14.18 -29.64 112.00
N LEU A 71 -14.44 -28.70 112.91
CA LEU A 71 -14.58 -27.28 112.58
C LEU A 71 -13.29 -26.69 112.01
N GLN A 72 -12.13 -27.04 112.56
CA GLN A 72 -10.84 -26.60 112.00
C GLN A 72 -10.57 -27.19 110.62
N ARG A 73 -10.93 -28.46 110.39
CA ARG A 73 -10.81 -29.08 109.07
C ARG A 73 -11.74 -28.41 108.06
N LEU A 74 -13.01 -28.24 108.39
CA LEU A 74 -13.97 -27.58 107.50
C LEU A 74 -13.59 -26.14 107.17
N ARG A 75 -12.94 -25.41 108.10
CA ARG A 75 -12.39 -24.07 107.81
C ARG A 75 -11.24 -24.13 106.81
N ARG A 76 -10.32 -25.09 106.94
CA ARG A 76 -9.24 -25.28 105.94
C ARG A 76 -9.80 -25.66 104.58
N ASP A 77 -10.75 -26.60 104.54
CA ASP A 77 -11.39 -27.03 103.30
C ASP A 77 -12.13 -25.84 102.63
N LEU A 78 -12.76 -24.95 103.42
CA LEU A 78 -13.40 -23.73 102.94
C LEU A 78 -12.36 -22.70 102.42
N GLU A 79 -11.26 -22.49 103.12
CA GLU A 79 -10.18 -21.59 102.67
C GLU A 79 -9.52 -22.10 101.39
N GLU A 80 -9.25 -23.41 101.29
CA GLU A 80 -8.68 -24.03 100.09
C GLU A 80 -9.62 -23.92 98.88
N THR A 81 -10.91 -24.20 99.06
CA THR A 81 -11.91 -24.03 97.99
C THR A 81 -12.09 -22.56 97.60
N SER A 82 -12.03 -21.62 98.55
CA SER A 82 -12.03 -20.19 98.27
C SER A 82 -10.83 -19.78 97.42
N VAL A 83 -9.60 -20.17 97.82
CA VAL A 83 -8.37 -19.87 97.08
C VAL A 83 -8.39 -20.49 95.67
N GLN A 84 -8.88 -21.73 95.54
CA GLN A 84 -9.03 -22.37 94.23
C GLN A 84 -10.04 -21.62 93.35
N SER A 85 -11.17 -21.17 93.92
CA SER A 85 -12.17 -20.41 93.18
C SER A 85 -11.64 -19.04 92.73
N GLU A 86 -10.86 -18.36 93.58
CA GLU A 86 -10.21 -17.09 93.23
C GLU A 86 -9.13 -17.28 92.16
N ALA A 87 -8.32 -18.33 92.26
CA ALA A 87 -7.31 -18.67 91.25
C ALA A 87 -7.96 -18.97 89.88
N LEU A 88 -9.07 -19.73 89.88
CA LEU A 88 -9.85 -19.99 88.67
C LEU A 88 -10.44 -18.69 88.10
N ALA A 89 -11.02 -17.82 88.94
CA ALA A 89 -11.57 -16.54 88.51
C ALA A 89 -10.50 -15.62 87.90
N VAL A 90 -9.31 -15.55 88.49
CA VAL A 90 -8.17 -14.78 87.94
C VAL A 90 -7.72 -15.38 86.61
N SER A 91 -7.61 -16.70 86.50
CA SER A 91 -7.22 -17.37 85.24
C SER A 91 -8.24 -17.12 84.12
N LEU A 92 -9.54 -17.14 84.43
CA LEU A 92 -10.61 -16.86 83.48
C LEU A 92 -10.62 -15.39 83.05
N ARG A 93 -10.43 -14.45 83.98
CA ARG A 93 -10.28 -13.02 83.65
C ARG A 93 -9.08 -12.76 82.76
N LYS A 94 -7.95 -13.43 83.02
CA LYS A 94 -6.76 -13.32 82.17
C LYS A 94 -7.03 -13.86 80.77
N ARG A 95 -7.58 -15.07 80.63
CA ARG A 95 -7.96 -15.65 79.33
C ARG A 95 -8.95 -14.77 78.57
N HIS A 96 -9.93 -14.21 79.28
CA HIS A 96 -10.90 -13.30 78.67
C HIS A 96 -10.24 -11.99 78.21
N GLY A 97 -9.31 -11.45 79.01
CA GLY A 97 -8.50 -10.29 78.63
C GLY A 97 -7.63 -10.54 77.42
N ASP A 98 -6.92 -11.68 77.40
CA ASP A 98 -6.07 -12.09 76.28
C ASP A 98 -6.92 -12.29 74.99
N ALA A 99 -8.08 -12.95 75.09
CA ALA A 99 -9.00 -13.12 73.96
C ALA A 99 -9.58 -11.78 73.45
N MET A 100 -9.89 -10.84 74.35
CA MET A 100 -10.35 -9.51 73.98
C MET A 100 -9.25 -8.68 73.32
N ALA A 101 -7.99 -8.84 73.74
CA ALA A 101 -6.84 -8.21 73.10
C ALA A 101 -6.62 -8.78 71.69
N GLU A 102 -6.65 -10.11 71.52
CA GLU A 102 -6.54 -10.76 70.21
C GLU A 102 -7.67 -10.32 69.25
N LEU A 103 -8.92 -10.27 69.72
CA LEU A 103 -10.05 -9.78 68.92
C LEU A 103 -9.90 -8.30 68.55
N SER A 104 -9.35 -7.48 69.44
CA SER A 104 -9.08 -6.07 69.16
C SER A 104 -7.98 -5.91 68.10
N GLU A 105 -6.89 -6.68 68.20
CA GLU A 105 -5.82 -6.69 67.18
C GLU A 105 -6.34 -7.20 65.82
N GLN A 106 -7.19 -8.22 65.81
CA GLN A 106 -7.85 -8.70 64.58
C GLN A 106 -8.75 -7.63 63.97
N CYS A 107 -9.50 -6.88 64.79
CA CYS A 107 -10.32 -5.77 64.31
C CYS A 107 -9.47 -4.65 63.71
N GLU A 108 -8.35 -4.28 64.33
CA GLU A 108 -7.42 -3.29 63.78
C GLU A 108 -6.76 -3.77 62.47
N ALA A 109 -6.37 -5.05 62.41
CA ALA A 109 -5.83 -5.65 61.20
C ALA A 109 -6.86 -5.64 60.05
N LEU A 110 -8.12 -5.96 60.35
CA LEU A 110 -9.23 -5.87 59.40
C LEU A 110 -9.52 -4.42 58.97
N GLN A 111 -9.42 -3.44 59.87
CA GLN A 111 -9.55 -2.03 59.50
C GLN A 111 -8.42 -1.56 58.58
N ARG A 112 -7.18 -1.98 58.82
CA ARG A 112 -6.03 -1.64 57.95
C ARG A 112 -6.15 -2.28 56.57
N THR A 113 -6.54 -3.55 56.49
CA THR A 113 -6.76 -4.24 55.21
C THR A 113 -7.93 -3.64 54.45
N ARG A 114 -9.03 -3.31 55.13
CA ARG A 114 -10.15 -2.57 54.54
C ARG A 114 -9.70 -1.22 53.95
N ALA A 115 -8.93 -0.42 54.70
CA ALA A 115 -8.43 0.86 54.20
C ALA A 115 -7.52 0.73 52.97
N LYS A 116 -6.70 -0.34 52.92
CA LYS A 116 -5.88 -0.66 51.74
C LYS A 116 -6.77 -1.03 50.54
N LEU A 117 -7.75 -1.91 50.73
CA LEU A 117 -8.68 -2.32 49.68
C LEU A 117 -9.55 -1.14 49.18
N GLU A 118 -9.95 -0.22 50.06
CA GLU A 118 -10.68 0.99 49.67
C GLU A 118 -9.81 1.92 48.81
N LYS A 119 -8.51 2.01 49.11
CA LYS A 119 -7.54 2.76 48.29
C LYS A 119 -7.26 2.09 46.94
N GLU A 120 -7.06 0.78 46.92
CA GLU A 120 -6.89 0.00 45.68
C GLU A 120 -8.12 0.09 44.78
N LYS A 121 -9.33 -0.02 45.35
CA LYS A 121 -10.59 0.20 44.63
C LYS A 121 -10.66 1.60 44.01
N GLN A 122 -10.18 2.61 44.71
CA GLN A 122 -10.20 4.00 44.22
C GLN A 122 -9.19 4.21 43.09
N ASN A 123 -8.01 3.59 43.18
CA ASN A 123 -7.01 3.58 42.11
C ASN A 123 -7.54 2.85 40.87
N LEU A 124 -8.11 1.65 41.04
CA LEU A 124 -8.71 0.90 39.92
C LEU A 124 -9.85 1.67 39.25
N ARG A 125 -10.63 2.45 40.02
CA ARG A 125 -11.64 3.37 39.44
C ARG A 125 -11.00 4.46 38.59
N MET A 126 -9.92 5.07 39.06
CA MET A 126 -9.20 6.08 38.28
C MET A 126 -8.61 5.47 37.00
N GLU A 127 -8.03 4.28 37.08
CA GLU A 127 -7.52 3.57 35.89
C GLU A 127 -8.64 3.24 34.89
N VAL A 128 -9.81 2.83 35.36
CA VAL A 128 -10.99 2.61 34.50
C VAL A 128 -11.45 3.91 33.83
N ASP A 129 -11.49 5.03 34.57
CA ASP A 129 -11.88 6.32 34.02
C ASP A 129 -10.84 6.84 32.99
N GLU A 130 -9.55 6.63 33.25
CA GLU A 130 -8.45 6.97 32.32
C GLU A 130 -8.48 6.11 31.06
N LEU A 131 -8.72 4.80 31.19
CA LEU A 131 -8.88 3.88 30.05
C LEU A 131 -10.13 4.20 29.24
N ALA A 132 -11.24 4.61 29.89
CA ALA A 132 -12.45 5.06 29.20
C ALA A 132 -12.20 6.34 28.40
N ALA A 133 -11.47 7.31 28.97
CA ALA A 133 -11.09 8.53 28.26
C ALA A 133 -10.13 8.25 27.08
N SER A 134 -9.20 7.31 27.26
CA SER A 134 -8.31 6.81 26.21
C SER A 134 -9.10 6.17 25.06
N LEU A 135 -10.07 5.31 25.38
CA LEU A 135 -10.94 4.66 24.41
C LEU A 135 -11.74 5.69 23.61
N GLU A 136 -12.31 6.71 24.28
CA GLU A 136 -13.08 7.76 23.61
C GLU A 136 -12.21 8.59 22.64
N ASN A 137 -10.95 8.86 23.02
CA ASN A 137 -9.97 9.52 22.16
C ASN A 137 -9.57 8.66 20.95
N LEU A 138 -9.32 7.37 21.16
CA LEU A 138 -9.06 6.39 20.10
C LEU A 138 -10.25 6.28 19.14
N GLN A 139 -11.48 6.33 19.67
CA GLN A 139 -12.70 6.26 18.87
C GLN A 139 -12.89 7.52 18.02
N LYS A 140 -12.58 8.72 18.56
CA LYS A 140 -12.53 9.97 17.78
C LYS A 140 -11.44 9.93 16.71
N ALA A 141 -10.25 9.43 17.03
CA ALA A 141 -9.16 9.27 16.07
C ALA A 141 -9.53 8.30 14.95
N LYS A 142 -10.14 7.16 15.28
CA LYS A 142 -10.67 6.18 14.31
C LYS A 142 -11.69 6.81 13.38
N MET A 143 -12.70 7.51 13.90
CA MET A 143 -13.70 8.20 13.09
C MET A 143 -13.08 9.24 12.14
N SER A 144 -12.04 9.95 12.58
CA SER A 144 -11.32 10.92 11.74
C SER A 144 -10.53 10.24 10.62
N SER A 145 -9.92 9.09 10.91
CA SER A 145 -9.19 8.27 9.94
C SER A 145 -10.11 7.62 8.92
N GLU A 146 -11.27 7.11 9.34
CA GLU A 146 -12.31 6.58 8.46
C GLU A 146 -12.89 7.67 7.54
N SER A 147 -13.08 8.89 8.06
CA SER A 147 -13.47 10.04 7.24
C SER A 147 -12.42 10.41 6.19
N GLN A 148 -11.14 10.35 6.54
CA GLN A 148 -10.04 10.58 5.59
C GLN A 148 -9.91 9.46 4.56
N MET A 149 -10.08 8.20 4.96
CA MET A 149 -10.12 7.06 4.01
C MET A 149 -11.24 7.24 2.99
N LYS A 150 -12.46 7.58 3.42
CA LYS A 150 -13.58 7.84 2.51
C LYS A 150 -13.27 8.95 1.49
N LYS A 151 -12.64 10.05 1.93
CA LYS A 151 -12.20 11.12 1.01
C LYS A 151 -11.16 10.65 0.01
N LEU A 152 -10.21 9.81 0.43
CA LEU A 152 -9.20 9.24 -0.45
C LEU A 152 -9.81 8.23 -1.44
N GLU A 153 -10.79 7.43 -1.01
CA GLU A 153 -11.56 6.54 -1.87
C GLU A 153 -12.39 7.31 -2.90
N GLU A 154 -13.04 8.40 -2.50
CA GLU A 154 -13.74 9.30 -3.43
C GLU A 154 -12.78 9.90 -4.46
N GLN A 155 -11.63 10.42 -4.03
CA GLN A 155 -10.60 10.96 -4.92
C GLN A 155 -10.04 9.90 -5.88
N LEU A 156 -9.82 8.68 -5.41
CA LEU A 156 -9.39 7.55 -6.24
C LEU A 156 -10.47 7.17 -7.27
N SER A 157 -11.74 7.15 -6.86
CA SER A 157 -12.87 6.86 -7.75
C SER A 157 -13.02 7.94 -8.84
N GLU A 158 -12.79 9.20 -8.49
CA GLU A 158 -12.85 10.33 -9.40
C GLU A 158 -11.66 10.33 -10.38
N ALA A 159 -10.47 9.98 -9.90
CA ALA A 159 -9.28 9.78 -10.74
C ALA A 159 -9.48 8.61 -11.72
N ASN A 160 -10.07 7.49 -11.29
CA ASN A 160 -10.40 6.37 -12.17
C ASN A 160 -11.43 6.77 -13.23
N ARG A 161 -12.49 7.50 -12.85
CA ARG A 161 -13.46 8.05 -13.82
C ARG A 161 -12.80 8.95 -14.86
N ARG A 162 -11.92 9.87 -14.42
CA ARG A 162 -11.15 10.72 -15.34
C ARG A 162 -10.23 9.90 -16.24
N GLY A 163 -9.63 8.83 -15.70
CA GLY A 163 -8.83 7.88 -16.48
C GLY A 163 -9.64 7.21 -17.59
N ASP A 164 -10.82 6.70 -17.27
CA ASP A 164 -11.74 6.09 -18.25
C ASP A 164 -12.21 7.09 -19.31
N ASP A 165 -12.52 8.33 -18.91
CA ASP A 165 -12.91 9.41 -19.84
C ASP A 165 -11.76 9.80 -20.78
N LEU A 166 -10.53 9.91 -20.25
CA LEU A 166 -9.33 10.13 -21.05
C LEU A 166 -9.04 8.96 -22.00
N GLN A 167 -9.32 7.74 -21.58
CA GLN A 167 -9.14 6.56 -22.41
C GLN A 167 -10.18 6.49 -23.53
N ARG A 168 -11.45 6.87 -23.27
CA ARG A 168 -12.49 7.01 -24.29
C ARG A 168 -12.15 8.10 -25.30
N THR A 169 -11.77 9.29 -24.83
CA THR A 169 -11.36 10.39 -25.72
C THR A 169 -10.13 10.05 -26.55
N HIS A 170 -9.15 9.34 -25.98
CA HIS A 170 -8.00 8.82 -26.73
C HIS A 170 -8.43 7.83 -27.83
N MET A 171 -9.40 6.96 -27.55
CA MET A 171 -9.97 6.02 -28.53
C MET A 171 -10.69 6.77 -29.66
N GLU A 172 -11.51 7.75 -29.34
CA GLU A 172 -12.20 8.61 -30.30
C GLU A 172 -11.23 9.41 -31.18
N LEU A 173 -10.19 10.00 -30.58
CA LEU A 173 -9.13 10.71 -31.29
C LEU A 173 -8.32 9.77 -32.19
N SER A 174 -8.06 8.54 -31.75
CA SER A 174 -7.40 7.51 -32.57
C SER A 174 -8.24 7.14 -33.80
N VAL A 175 -9.55 6.97 -33.63
CA VAL A 175 -10.49 6.72 -34.73
C VAL A 175 -10.54 7.93 -35.68
N ALA A 176 -10.65 9.14 -35.15
CA ALA A 176 -10.64 10.37 -35.95
C ALA A 176 -9.33 10.54 -36.73
N ARG A 177 -8.18 10.27 -36.10
CA ARG A 177 -6.86 10.29 -36.75
C ARG A 177 -6.79 9.28 -37.88
N ASN A 178 -7.25 8.05 -37.67
CA ASN A 178 -7.23 7.01 -38.71
C ASN A 178 -8.13 7.40 -39.89
N ARG A 179 -9.30 8.01 -39.62
CA ARG A 179 -10.19 8.53 -40.64
C ARG A 179 -9.56 9.67 -41.43
N LEU A 180 -8.99 10.67 -40.75
CA LEU A 180 -8.25 11.76 -41.41
C LEU A 180 -7.06 11.24 -42.22
N THR A 181 -6.37 10.19 -41.76
CA THR A 181 -5.27 9.57 -42.51
C THR A 181 -5.77 8.91 -43.79
N ALA A 182 -6.93 8.24 -43.75
CA ALA A 182 -7.56 7.67 -44.93
C ALA A 182 -8.03 8.77 -45.92
N ASP A 183 -8.69 9.82 -45.42
CA ASP A 183 -9.11 10.96 -46.24
C ASP A 183 -7.91 11.64 -46.90
N ASN A 184 -6.78 11.78 -46.18
CA ASN A 184 -5.56 12.36 -46.72
C ASN A 184 -4.92 11.49 -47.82
N ALA A 185 -5.00 10.16 -47.67
CA ALA A 185 -4.55 9.22 -48.71
C ALA A 185 -5.44 9.31 -49.96
N ASP A 186 -6.76 9.44 -49.80
CA ASP A 186 -7.69 9.62 -50.90
C ASP A 186 -7.51 10.98 -51.61
N VAL A 187 -7.31 12.06 -50.87
CA VAL A 187 -7.00 13.40 -51.44
C VAL A 187 -5.67 13.37 -52.18
N SER A 188 -4.65 12.70 -51.63
CA SER A 188 -3.35 12.53 -52.32
C SER A 188 -3.52 11.75 -53.63
N ARG A 189 -4.33 10.68 -53.63
CA ARG A 189 -4.66 9.91 -54.84
C ARG A 189 -5.40 10.76 -55.87
N GLN A 190 -6.37 11.58 -55.44
CA GLN A 190 -7.08 12.51 -56.33
C GLN A 190 -6.16 13.58 -56.91
N MET A 191 -5.19 14.07 -56.14
CA MET A 191 -4.18 15.00 -56.61
C MET A 191 -3.29 14.36 -57.68
N GLU A 192 -2.79 13.14 -57.47
CA GLU A 192 -2.00 12.40 -58.47
C GLU A 192 -2.81 12.15 -59.76
N GLU A 193 -4.10 11.80 -59.64
CA GLU A 193 -5.00 11.68 -60.79
C GLU A 193 -5.22 13.02 -61.52
N ALA A 194 -5.30 14.14 -60.79
CA ALA A 194 -5.43 15.47 -61.38
C ALA A 194 -4.13 15.91 -62.09
N GLU A 195 -2.96 15.64 -61.51
CA GLU A 195 -1.66 15.93 -62.10
C GLU A 195 -1.40 15.08 -63.36
N THR A 196 -1.79 13.80 -63.35
CA THR A 196 -1.73 12.95 -64.54
C THR A 196 -2.67 13.44 -65.65
N ARG A 197 -3.89 13.88 -65.32
CA ARG A 197 -4.80 14.52 -66.29
C ARG A 197 -4.23 15.85 -66.81
N ALA A 198 -3.68 16.69 -65.94
CA ALA A 198 -3.09 17.98 -66.32
C ALA A 198 -1.87 17.78 -67.24
N SER A 199 -1.03 16.79 -66.96
CA SER A 199 0.12 16.46 -67.81
C SER A 199 -0.30 15.85 -69.16
N GLN A 200 -1.38 15.07 -69.22
CA GLN A 200 -1.98 14.64 -70.49
C GLN A 200 -2.54 15.82 -71.30
N LEU A 201 -3.30 16.71 -70.67
CA LEU A 201 -3.85 17.91 -71.32
C LEU A 201 -2.75 18.87 -71.80
N SER A 202 -1.66 19.00 -71.03
CA SER A 202 -0.49 19.78 -71.43
C SER A 202 0.17 19.20 -72.69
N ARG A 203 0.33 17.87 -72.76
CA ARG A 203 0.84 17.19 -73.96
C ARG A 203 -0.09 17.34 -75.16
N SER A 204 -1.40 17.19 -74.97
CA SER A 204 -2.37 17.37 -76.06
C SER A 204 -2.40 18.81 -76.55
N ARG A 205 -2.29 19.79 -75.64
CA ARG A 205 -2.15 21.21 -75.99
C ARG A 205 -0.88 21.47 -76.80
N ALA A 206 0.26 20.92 -76.39
CA ALA A 206 1.52 21.07 -77.13
C ALA A 206 1.43 20.48 -78.54
N LEU A 207 0.80 19.31 -78.69
CA LEU A 207 0.55 18.69 -79.99
C LEU A 207 -0.37 19.53 -80.88
N LEU A 208 -1.50 20.00 -80.33
CA LEU A 208 -2.41 20.89 -81.07
C LEU A 208 -1.76 22.21 -81.45
N GLN A 209 -0.86 22.72 -80.60
CA GLN A 209 -0.13 23.95 -80.87
C GLN A 209 0.90 23.77 -82.00
N SER A 210 1.61 22.64 -82.07
CA SER A 210 2.48 22.32 -83.21
C SER A 210 1.69 22.15 -84.50
N GLN A 211 0.53 21.48 -84.45
CA GLN A 211 -0.36 21.36 -85.61
C GLN A 211 -0.88 22.72 -86.09
N LEU A 212 -1.16 23.64 -85.17
CA LEU A 212 -1.60 25.00 -85.50
C LEU A 212 -0.45 25.81 -86.13
N GLU A 213 0.78 25.64 -85.66
CA GLU A 213 1.99 26.22 -86.25
C GLU A 213 2.30 25.66 -87.65
N GLU A 214 2.10 24.37 -87.87
CA GLU A 214 2.20 23.72 -89.19
C GLU A 214 1.13 24.25 -90.16
N LEU A 215 -0.12 24.36 -89.71
CA LEU A 215 -1.21 24.94 -90.52
C LEU A 215 -0.97 26.42 -90.83
N LYS A 216 -0.40 27.19 -89.90
CA LYS A 216 0.02 28.58 -90.15
C LYS A 216 1.13 28.66 -91.19
N LYS A 217 2.13 27.76 -91.11
CA LYS A 217 3.18 27.67 -92.15
C LYS A 217 2.59 27.35 -93.52
N HIS A 218 1.67 26.40 -93.61
CA HIS A 218 1.00 26.09 -94.87
C HIS A 218 0.16 27.26 -95.39
N LEU A 219 -0.52 27.99 -94.52
CA LEU A 219 -1.25 29.20 -94.89
C LEU A 219 -0.29 30.29 -95.42
N ASP A 220 0.85 30.50 -94.75
CA ASP A 220 1.86 31.47 -95.20
C ASP A 220 2.50 31.06 -96.53
N GLU A 221 2.71 29.76 -96.75
CA GLU A 221 3.15 29.20 -98.04
C GLU A 221 2.10 29.43 -99.14
N GLU A 222 0.83 29.16 -98.87
CA GLU A 222 -0.25 29.45 -99.82
C GLU A 222 -0.40 30.94 -100.11
N VAL A 223 -0.24 31.81 -99.11
CA VAL A 223 -0.26 33.27 -99.29
C VAL A 223 0.92 33.71 -100.15
N LYS A 224 2.12 33.15 -99.95
CA LYS A 224 3.30 33.41 -100.80
C LYS A 224 3.07 32.93 -102.23
N CYS A 225 2.53 31.72 -102.41
CA CYS A 225 2.18 31.19 -103.73
C CYS A 225 1.13 32.06 -104.42
N LYS A 226 0.09 32.50 -103.69
CA LYS A 226 -0.95 33.40 -104.21
C LYS A 226 -0.38 34.78 -104.57
N GLN A 227 0.53 35.33 -103.77
CA GLN A 227 1.23 36.57 -104.09
C GLN A 227 2.12 36.41 -105.32
N ALA A 228 2.86 35.31 -105.45
CA ALA A 228 3.67 35.02 -106.64
C ALA A 228 2.81 34.90 -107.91
N VAL A 229 1.67 34.21 -107.83
CA VAL A 229 0.70 34.09 -108.94
C VAL A 229 0.06 35.44 -109.25
N SER A 230 -0.27 36.25 -108.24
CA SER A 230 -0.81 37.59 -108.43
C SER A 230 0.20 38.54 -109.09
N SER A 231 1.47 38.46 -108.70
CA SER A 231 2.56 39.23 -109.31
C SER A 231 2.83 38.78 -110.75
N SER A 232 2.80 37.48 -111.01
CA SER A 232 2.91 36.92 -112.37
C SER A 232 1.72 37.33 -113.24
N LEU A 233 0.49 37.29 -112.72
CA LEU A 233 -0.71 37.78 -113.40
C LEU A 233 -0.62 39.29 -113.67
N GLY A 234 -0.03 40.07 -112.74
CA GLY A 234 0.28 41.48 -112.92
C GLY A 234 1.26 41.72 -114.07
N SER A 235 2.37 40.96 -114.11
CA SER A 235 3.35 41.00 -115.20
C SER A 235 2.71 40.68 -116.54
N VAL A 236 1.94 39.59 -116.63
CA VAL A 236 1.27 39.16 -117.88
C VAL A 236 0.21 40.18 -118.31
N ARG A 237 -0.48 40.84 -117.37
CA ARG A 237 -1.42 41.93 -117.70
C ARG A 237 -0.69 43.16 -118.22
N GLN A 238 0.45 43.51 -117.62
CA GLN A 238 1.26 44.63 -118.06
C GLN A 238 1.91 44.35 -119.43
N GLU A 239 2.36 43.13 -119.67
CA GLU A 239 2.77 42.65 -120.99
C GLU A 239 1.63 42.70 -122.01
N CYS A 240 0.39 42.35 -121.62
CA CYS A 240 -0.79 42.50 -122.48
C CYS A 240 -1.16 43.97 -122.76
N GLU A 241 -0.94 44.88 -121.82
CA GLU A 241 -1.15 46.32 -122.04
C GLU A 241 -0.07 46.89 -122.96
N VAL A 242 1.21 46.54 -122.75
CA VAL A 242 2.31 46.92 -123.64
C VAL A 242 2.09 46.36 -125.06
N LEU A 243 1.59 45.13 -125.21
CA LEU A 243 1.26 44.56 -126.51
C LEU A 243 0.04 45.24 -127.17
N LYS A 244 -0.87 45.83 -126.39
CA LYS A 244 -1.97 46.65 -126.91
C LYS A 244 -1.50 48.03 -127.34
N GLU A 245 -0.63 48.67 -126.56
CA GLU A 245 0.02 49.94 -126.93
C GLU A 245 0.86 49.75 -128.21
N GLN A 246 1.61 48.66 -128.32
CA GLN A 246 2.34 48.31 -129.55
C GLN A 246 1.40 48.04 -130.74
N LEU A 247 0.22 47.46 -130.52
CA LEU A 247 -0.78 47.27 -131.58
C LEU A 247 -1.41 48.60 -132.02
N GLU A 248 -1.67 49.52 -131.09
CA GLU A 248 -2.17 50.87 -131.37
C GLU A 248 -1.11 51.73 -132.10
N GLU A 249 0.15 51.66 -131.68
CA GLU A 249 1.29 52.30 -132.37
C GLU A 249 1.54 51.71 -133.77
N GLU A 250 1.39 50.39 -133.97
CA GLU A 250 1.45 49.76 -135.30
C GLU A 250 0.25 50.16 -136.18
N GLN A 251 -0.91 50.45 -135.59
CA GLN A 251 -2.10 50.89 -136.32
C GLN A 251 -2.01 52.37 -136.74
N GLU A 252 -1.38 53.22 -135.94
CA GLU A 252 -1.07 54.62 -136.24
C GLU A 252 0.12 54.77 -137.20
N SER A 253 1.21 54.01 -136.99
CA SER A 253 2.37 54.02 -137.88
C SER A 253 2.05 53.46 -139.27
N LYS A 254 1.12 52.50 -139.39
CA LYS A 254 0.58 52.05 -140.69
C LYS A 254 -0.18 53.17 -141.42
N GLN A 255 -0.95 54.00 -140.73
CA GLN A 255 -1.66 55.15 -141.32
C GLN A 255 -0.69 56.30 -141.70
N GLU A 256 0.36 56.49 -140.92
CA GLU A 256 1.42 57.49 -141.16
C GLU A 256 2.36 57.06 -142.32
N LEU A 257 2.75 55.77 -142.40
CA LEU A 257 3.58 55.20 -143.47
C LEU A 257 2.86 55.20 -144.83
N GLN A 258 1.54 55.05 -144.84
CA GLN A 258 0.73 55.17 -146.06
C GLN A 258 0.66 56.62 -146.59
N ARG A 259 0.98 57.62 -145.74
CA ARG A 259 1.09 59.05 -146.09
C ARG A 259 2.52 59.47 -146.46
N LEU A 260 3.54 58.85 -145.84
CA LEU A 260 4.96 59.14 -146.06
C LEU A 260 5.53 58.50 -147.34
N ILE A 261 5.04 57.32 -147.75
CA ILE A 261 5.45 56.62 -148.98
C ILE A 261 5.09 57.43 -150.25
N SER A 262 4.03 58.25 -150.20
CA SER A 262 3.66 59.20 -151.26
C SER A 262 4.54 60.46 -151.33
N LYS A 263 5.37 60.74 -150.32
CA LYS A 263 6.20 61.96 -150.22
C LYS A 263 7.70 61.69 -150.35
N LEU A 264 8.17 60.53 -149.90
CA LEU A 264 9.59 60.12 -149.95
C LEU A 264 10.06 59.62 -151.34
N ASN A 265 9.13 59.28 -152.24
CA ASN A 265 9.48 58.91 -153.62
C ASN A 265 9.99 60.08 -154.49
N SER A 266 9.86 61.34 -154.05
CA SER A 266 10.43 62.52 -154.74
C SER A 266 11.74 63.04 -154.14
N GLU A 267 12.16 62.57 -152.96
CA GLU A 267 13.33 63.08 -152.23
C GLU A 267 14.55 62.12 -152.29
N VAL A 268 14.32 60.83 -152.58
CA VAL A 268 15.38 59.82 -152.79
C VAL A 268 16.24 60.08 -154.04
N THR A 269 15.74 60.83 -155.02
CA THR A 269 16.52 61.27 -156.19
C THR A 269 17.49 62.42 -155.88
N HIS A 270 17.33 63.13 -154.76
CA HIS A 270 18.13 64.31 -154.41
C HIS A 270 19.31 63.98 -153.45
N TRP A 271 19.17 62.96 -152.60
CA TRP A 271 20.18 62.60 -151.59
C TRP A 271 21.29 61.65 -152.09
N ARG A 272 21.16 61.07 -153.28
CA ARG A 272 22.25 60.27 -153.91
C ARG A 272 23.48 61.12 -154.27
N THR A 273 23.32 62.42 -154.50
CA THR A 273 24.41 63.34 -154.90
C THR A 273 25.12 64.05 -153.75
N LYS A 274 24.81 63.73 -152.49
CA LYS A 274 25.40 64.41 -151.31
C LYS A 274 26.22 63.50 -150.37
N HIS A 275 26.23 62.18 -150.60
CA HIS A 275 26.94 61.22 -149.74
C HIS A 275 28.37 60.87 -150.18
N GLU A 276 28.89 61.48 -151.24
CA GLU A 276 30.23 61.14 -151.79
C GLU A 276 31.39 61.98 -151.23
N SER A 277 31.18 62.86 -150.23
CA SER A 277 32.24 63.77 -149.73
C SER A 277 32.68 63.61 -148.26
N ASP A 278 31.88 63.06 -147.34
CA ASP A 278 32.16 63.27 -145.90
C ASP A 278 32.44 61.99 -145.06
N ALA A 279 32.67 60.82 -145.69
CA ALA A 279 32.74 59.53 -144.99
C ALA A 279 34.15 59.09 -144.50
N ILE A 280 35.21 59.91 -144.59
CA ILE A 280 36.59 59.41 -144.40
C ILE A 280 37.34 60.00 -143.17
N GLN A 281 36.77 60.89 -142.35
CA GLN A 281 37.54 61.56 -141.26
C GLN A 281 37.06 61.37 -139.80
N HIS A 282 36.11 60.47 -139.49
CA HIS A 282 35.60 60.31 -138.11
C HIS A 282 35.60 58.87 -137.54
N ALA A 283 36.30 57.92 -138.15
CA ALA A 283 36.31 56.53 -137.67
C ALA A 283 37.33 56.26 -136.53
N ASP A 284 38.46 56.96 -136.50
CA ASP A 284 39.59 56.55 -135.64
C ASP A 284 39.51 57.07 -134.19
N GLU A 285 38.84 58.19 -133.92
CA GLU A 285 38.71 58.76 -132.55
C GLU A 285 37.68 58.00 -131.67
N LEU A 286 36.76 57.28 -132.31
CA LEU A 286 35.67 56.58 -131.64
C LEU A 286 36.10 55.19 -131.12
N GLU A 287 37.13 54.60 -131.72
CA GLU A 287 37.68 53.30 -131.30
C GLU A 287 38.56 53.40 -130.04
N GLU A 288 39.28 54.51 -129.85
CA GLU A 288 40.19 54.68 -128.71
C GLU A 288 39.43 54.94 -127.38
N THR A 289 38.32 55.68 -127.44
CA THR A 289 37.46 55.95 -126.27
C THR A 289 36.72 54.70 -125.79
N ARG A 290 36.31 53.83 -126.73
CA ARG A 290 35.67 52.55 -126.42
C ARG A 290 36.59 51.59 -125.64
N LYS A 291 37.88 51.52 -125.99
CA LYS A 291 38.85 50.69 -125.26
C LYS A 291 39.08 51.16 -123.83
N LYS A 292 39.17 52.48 -123.59
CA LYS A 292 39.37 53.06 -122.25
C LYS A 292 38.17 52.85 -121.32
N LEU A 293 36.95 52.82 -121.87
CA LEU A 293 35.74 52.53 -121.08
C LEU A 293 35.61 51.03 -120.76
N ALA A 294 36.02 50.15 -121.67
CA ALA A 294 36.01 48.70 -121.42
C ALA A 294 36.96 48.28 -120.29
N THR A 295 38.17 48.86 -120.23
CA THR A 295 39.12 48.56 -119.13
C THR A 295 38.63 49.06 -117.78
N ARG A 296 38.02 50.25 -117.73
CA ARG A 296 37.42 50.79 -116.48
C ARG A 296 36.23 49.98 -115.99
N LEU A 297 35.43 49.43 -116.90
CA LEU A 297 34.32 48.55 -116.55
C LEU A 297 34.83 47.26 -115.92
N GLN A 298 35.86 46.64 -116.52
CA GLN A 298 36.47 45.42 -115.99
C GLN A 298 37.08 45.63 -114.60
N GLU A 299 37.81 46.73 -114.37
CA GLU A 299 38.36 47.06 -113.04
C GLU A 299 37.26 47.27 -111.97
N ALA A 300 36.12 47.85 -112.36
CA ALA A 300 34.98 48.01 -111.46
C ALA A 300 34.27 46.69 -111.15
N GLU A 301 34.13 45.80 -112.16
CA GLU A 301 33.56 44.46 -111.99
C GLU A 301 34.43 43.59 -111.05
N GLU A 302 35.76 43.60 -111.24
CA GLU A 302 36.69 42.88 -110.36
C GLU A 302 36.65 43.41 -108.91
N ALA A 303 36.47 44.71 -108.71
CA ALA A 303 36.31 45.31 -107.38
C ALA A 303 34.98 44.91 -106.71
N VAL A 304 33.88 44.81 -107.48
CA VAL A 304 32.59 44.33 -106.99
C VAL A 304 32.67 42.85 -106.60
N GLU A 305 33.31 42.01 -107.41
CA GLU A 305 33.47 40.59 -107.06
C GLU A 305 34.33 40.39 -105.79
N ALA A 306 35.41 41.17 -105.63
CA ALA A 306 36.25 41.11 -104.44
C ALA A 306 35.50 41.55 -103.17
N THR A 307 34.63 42.54 -103.26
CA THR A 307 33.79 42.99 -102.13
C THR A 307 32.66 41.99 -101.83
N GLN A 308 32.03 41.42 -102.85
CA GLN A 308 31.03 40.36 -102.71
C GLN A 308 31.63 39.12 -102.01
N ALA A 309 32.85 38.72 -102.40
CA ALA A 309 33.57 37.61 -101.75
C ALA A 309 33.85 37.90 -100.27
N LYS A 310 34.29 39.12 -99.93
CA LYS A 310 34.47 39.54 -98.53
C LYS A 310 33.16 39.51 -97.74
N CYS A 311 32.08 40.06 -98.28
CA CYS A 311 30.76 40.02 -97.64
C CYS A 311 30.30 38.59 -97.38
N SER A 312 30.47 37.68 -98.35
CA SER A 312 30.12 36.26 -98.19
C SER A 312 30.95 35.57 -97.10
N SER A 313 32.23 35.92 -96.95
CA SER A 313 33.10 35.38 -95.89
C SER A 313 32.68 35.89 -94.51
N LEU A 314 32.30 37.17 -94.42
CA LEU A 314 31.83 37.78 -93.18
C LEU A 314 30.48 37.19 -92.75
N GLU A 315 29.55 36.97 -93.68
CA GLU A 315 28.26 36.33 -93.39
C GLU A 315 28.44 34.90 -92.82
N LYS A 316 29.40 34.13 -93.36
CA LYS A 316 29.76 32.81 -92.81
C LYS A 316 30.34 32.91 -91.41
N THR A 317 31.22 33.87 -91.15
CA THR A 317 31.76 34.07 -89.79
C THR A 317 30.70 34.52 -88.79
N LYS A 318 29.75 35.35 -89.22
CA LYS A 318 28.60 35.78 -88.41
C LYS A 318 27.70 34.60 -88.06
N GLN A 319 27.35 33.75 -89.03
CA GLN A 319 26.54 32.55 -88.77
C GLN A 319 27.24 31.59 -87.80
N ARG A 320 28.55 31.40 -87.92
CA ARG A 320 29.32 30.57 -86.98
C ARG A 320 29.29 31.15 -85.56
N LEU A 321 29.58 32.44 -85.41
CA LEU A 321 29.55 33.11 -84.10
C LEU A 321 28.16 33.10 -83.49
N GLN A 322 27.10 33.22 -84.32
CA GLN A 322 25.72 33.14 -83.85
C GLN A 322 25.37 31.74 -83.32
N GLY A 323 25.83 30.68 -84.00
CA GLY A 323 25.70 29.31 -83.50
C GLY A 323 26.46 29.07 -82.19
N GLU A 324 27.69 29.59 -82.06
CA GLU A 324 28.47 29.51 -80.81
C GLU A 324 27.77 30.24 -79.65
N VAL A 325 27.12 31.38 -79.91
CA VAL A 325 26.34 32.11 -78.90
C VAL A 325 25.09 31.32 -78.49
N GLU A 326 24.38 30.73 -79.45
CA GLU A 326 23.20 29.88 -79.16
C GLU A 326 23.58 28.66 -78.31
N GLU A 327 24.68 27.97 -78.63
CA GLU A 327 25.19 26.85 -77.83
C GLU A 327 25.56 27.28 -76.40
N LEU A 328 26.27 28.41 -76.24
CA LEU A 328 26.63 28.93 -74.92
C LEU A 328 25.39 29.36 -74.10
N CYS A 329 24.37 29.93 -74.75
CA CYS A 329 23.09 30.23 -74.10
C CYS A 329 22.40 28.96 -73.59
N MET A 330 22.36 27.89 -74.40
CA MET A 330 21.79 26.61 -73.98
C MET A 330 22.55 25.98 -72.81
N ASP A 331 23.89 26.08 -72.81
CA ASP A 331 24.70 25.55 -71.72
C ASP A 331 24.58 26.37 -70.44
N LEU A 332 24.41 27.69 -70.54
CA LEU A 332 24.09 28.55 -69.40
C LEU A 332 22.71 28.21 -68.79
N GLU A 333 21.70 27.97 -69.63
CA GLU A 333 20.37 27.54 -69.18
C GLU A 333 20.42 26.18 -68.48
N LYS A 334 21.17 25.22 -69.03
CA LYS A 334 21.41 23.92 -68.37
C LYS A 334 22.10 24.09 -67.02
N ALA A 335 23.19 24.87 -66.96
CA ALA A 335 23.92 25.13 -65.73
C ALA A 335 23.05 25.82 -64.67
N SER A 336 22.22 26.78 -65.09
CA SER A 336 21.24 27.46 -64.23
C SER A 336 20.19 26.48 -63.69
N SER A 337 19.67 25.58 -64.54
CA SER A 337 18.71 24.55 -64.11
C SER A 337 19.33 23.55 -63.11
N CYS A 338 20.59 23.14 -63.33
CA CYS A 338 21.33 22.30 -62.40
C CYS A 338 21.57 23.02 -61.07
N GLY A 339 21.91 24.32 -61.10
CA GLY A 339 22.04 25.16 -59.91
C GLY A 339 20.75 25.19 -59.09
N GLN A 340 19.61 25.45 -59.73
CA GLN A 340 18.30 25.44 -59.05
C GLN A 340 17.93 24.07 -58.48
N ALA A 341 18.27 22.99 -59.17
CA ALA A 341 18.02 21.63 -58.69
C ALA A 341 18.88 21.28 -57.46
N LEU A 342 20.14 21.72 -57.44
CA LEU A 342 21.03 21.56 -56.29
C LEU A 342 20.56 22.41 -55.10
N ASP A 343 20.12 23.64 -55.35
CA ASP A 343 19.62 24.54 -54.30
C ASP A 343 18.35 23.96 -53.63
N LYS A 344 17.45 23.37 -54.41
CA LYS A 344 16.29 22.63 -53.88
C LYS A 344 16.72 21.42 -53.05
N LYS A 345 17.68 20.63 -53.53
CA LYS A 345 18.21 19.48 -52.77
C LYS A 345 18.88 19.91 -51.46
N GLN A 346 19.64 21.00 -51.47
CA GLN A 346 20.25 21.56 -50.28
C GLN A 346 19.20 21.93 -49.23
N ARG A 347 18.14 22.66 -49.61
CA ARG A 347 17.06 23.02 -48.68
C ARG A 347 16.34 21.80 -48.09
N VAL A 348 16.16 20.75 -48.89
CA VAL A 348 15.57 19.48 -48.41
C VAL A 348 16.49 18.81 -47.39
N LEU A 349 17.80 18.75 -47.66
CA LEU A 349 18.79 18.20 -46.72
C LEU A 349 18.91 19.04 -45.44
N GLU A 350 18.88 20.37 -45.55
CA GLU A 350 18.87 21.27 -44.39
C GLU A 350 17.63 21.07 -43.52
N LYS A 351 16.46 20.91 -44.14
CA LYS A 351 15.23 20.58 -43.42
C LYS A 351 15.33 19.22 -42.72
N GLN A 352 15.77 18.18 -43.44
CA GLN A 352 15.97 16.85 -42.84
C GLN A 352 16.97 16.89 -41.68
N LEU A 353 18.06 17.65 -41.82
CA LEU A 353 19.05 17.83 -40.75
C LEU A 353 18.42 18.54 -39.54
N GLY A 354 17.56 19.53 -39.76
CA GLY A 354 16.78 20.18 -38.71
C GLY A 354 15.86 19.21 -37.98
N ASP A 355 15.08 18.43 -38.72
CA ASP A 355 14.16 17.42 -38.17
C ASP A 355 14.92 16.36 -37.34
N TRP A 356 16.08 15.90 -37.82
CA TRP A 356 16.93 14.97 -37.07
C TRP A 356 17.56 15.58 -35.82
N LYS A 357 17.96 16.85 -35.86
CA LYS A 357 18.47 17.56 -34.67
C LYS A 357 17.39 17.69 -33.60
N GLN A 358 16.20 18.13 -33.99
CA GLN A 358 15.06 18.22 -33.07
C GLN A 358 14.75 16.85 -32.46
N LYS A 359 14.74 15.79 -33.26
CA LYS A 359 14.50 14.43 -32.76
C LYS A 359 15.58 13.94 -31.79
N CYS A 360 16.84 14.32 -32.01
CA CYS A 360 17.91 14.05 -31.05
C CYS A 360 17.71 14.81 -29.74
N GLU A 361 17.30 16.08 -29.79
CA GLU A 361 17.01 16.90 -28.60
C GLU A 361 15.82 16.32 -27.80
N GLU A 362 14.75 15.90 -28.49
CA GLU A 362 13.60 15.22 -27.88
C GLU A 362 14.01 13.92 -27.18
N LEU A 363 14.82 13.07 -27.82
CA LEU A 363 15.33 11.84 -27.22
C LEU A 363 16.23 12.10 -26.00
N VAL A 364 17.05 13.15 -26.03
CA VAL A 364 17.86 13.54 -24.87
C VAL A 364 16.96 13.96 -23.70
N ALA A 365 15.92 14.75 -23.96
CA ALA A 365 14.96 15.15 -22.93
C ALA A 365 14.18 13.95 -22.35
N GLU A 366 13.78 12.99 -23.19
CA GLU A 366 13.15 11.75 -22.72
C GLU A 366 14.08 10.92 -21.83
N VAL A 367 15.37 10.80 -22.20
CA VAL A 367 16.36 10.07 -21.39
C VAL A 367 16.60 10.77 -20.04
N GLU A 368 16.70 12.09 -20.02
CA GLU A 368 16.80 12.86 -18.77
C GLU A 368 15.56 12.68 -17.88
N GLY A 369 14.36 12.66 -18.50
CA GLY A 369 13.09 12.34 -17.83
C GLY A 369 13.12 10.95 -17.19
N CYS A 370 13.45 9.91 -17.97
CA CYS A 370 13.54 8.53 -17.49
C CYS A 370 14.56 8.37 -16.36
N GLN A 371 15.71 9.06 -16.44
CA GLN A 371 16.72 9.03 -15.37
C GLN A 371 16.21 9.69 -14.09
N LYS A 372 15.46 10.78 -14.20
CA LYS A 372 14.85 11.46 -13.04
C LYS A 372 13.81 10.57 -12.37
N GLU A 373 12.94 9.93 -13.15
CA GLU A 373 11.95 8.97 -12.65
C GLU A 373 12.62 7.76 -11.99
N SER A 374 13.67 7.20 -12.59
CA SER A 374 14.46 6.12 -12.00
C SER A 374 15.03 6.48 -10.62
N ARG A 375 15.58 7.70 -10.46
CA ARG A 375 16.07 8.21 -9.17
C ARG A 375 14.94 8.40 -8.15
N GLN A 376 13.78 8.84 -8.62
CA GLN A 376 12.60 9.00 -7.77
C GLN A 376 12.09 7.64 -7.27
N HIS A 377 11.96 6.65 -8.15
CA HIS A 377 11.60 5.29 -7.77
C HIS A 377 12.63 4.63 -6.85
N ALA A 378 13.93 4.86 -7.05
CA ALA A 378 14.96 4.39 -6.13
C ALA A 378 14.77 4.99 -4.72
N SER A 379 14.37 6.26 -4.62
CA SER A 379 14.09 6.93 -3.36
C SER A 379 12.80 6.42 -2.70
N GLU A 380 11.75 6.18 -3.47
CA GLU A 380 10.50 5.56 -3.01
C GLU A 380 10.72 4.14 -2.51
N LEU A 381 11.52 3.35 -3.23
CA LEU A 381 11.90 2.00 -2.84
C LEU A 381 12.71 1.99 -1.53
N PHE A 382 13.60 2.97 -1.33
CA PHE A 382 14.31 3.11 -0.06
C PHE A 382 13.35 3.41 1.09
N LYS A 383 12.42 4.37 0.92
CA LYS A 383 11.39 4.66 1.92
C LYS A 383 10.52 3.43 2.24
N LEU A 384 10.10 2.70 1.21
CA LEU A 384 9.27 1.51 1.38
C LEU A 384 10.01 0.41 2.14
N LYS A 385 11.31 0.23 1.87
CA LYS A 385 12.17 -0.69 2.64
C LYS A 385 12.24 -0.30 4.11
N THR A 386 12.45 0.98 4.41
CA THR A 386 12.46 1.47 5.80
C THR A 386 11.12 1.19 6.49
N THR A 387 9.99 1.51 5.84
CA THR A 387 8.68 1.22 6.43
C THR A 387 8.41 -0.27 6.62
N HIS A 388 8.98 -1.12 5.75
CA HIS A 388 8.87 -2.57 5.87
C HIS A 388 9.72 -3.11 7.04
N GLU A 389 10.93 -2.59 7.22
CA GLU A 389 11.79 -2.88 8.37
C GLU A 389 11.11 -2.45 9.68
N ASP A 390 10.55 -1.24 9.75
CA ASP A 390 9.78 -0.76 10.90
C ASP A 390 8.58 -1.67 11.22
N SER A 391 7.86 -2.14 10.18
CA SER A 391 6.73 -3.05 10.34
C SER A 391 7.16 -4.43 10.84
N LEU A 392 8.33 -4.92 10.42
CA LEU A 392 8.91 -6.17 10.92
C LEU A 392 9.32 -6.04 12.39
N GLU A 393 9.91 -4.92 12.79
CA GLU A 393 10.23 -4.66 14.20
C GLU A 393 8.97 -4.62 15.07
N GLN A 394 7.89 -3.99 14.58
CA GLN A 394 6.60 -3.99 15.25
C GLN A 394 6.00 -5.40 15.36
N LEU A 395 6.07 -6.20 14.30
CA LEU A 395 5.63 -7.60 14.32
C LEU A 395 6.42 -8.43 15.33
N GLU A 396 7.73 -8.22 15.42
CA GLU A 396 8.57 -8.88 16.43
C GLU A 396 8.22 -8.44 17.85
N ALA A 397 7.96 -7.14 18.07
CA ALA A 397 7.51 -6.64 19.36
C ALA A 397 6.18 -7.29 19.78
N GLN A 398 5.20 -7.32 18.88
CA GLN A 398 3.90 -7.97 19.12
C GLN A 398 4.03 -9.47 19.37
N ARG A 399 4.97 -10.16 18.70
CA ARG A 399 5.26 -11.58 18.97
C ARG A 399 5.85 -11.79 20.37
N ARG A 400 6.70 -10.88 20.84
CA ARG A 400 7.24 -10.94 22.21
C ARG A 400 6.13 -10.71 23.23
N GLU A 401 5.29 -9.70 23.03
CA GLU A 401 4.13 -9.44 23.91
C GLU A 401 3.15 -10.62 23.92
N ASN A 402 2.82 -11.20 22.76
CA ASN A 402 1.98 -12.40 22.71
C ASN A 402 2.58 -13.57 23.50
N LYS A 403 3.90 -13.73 23.46
CA LYS A 403 4.58 -14.77 24.23
C LYS A 403 4.48 -14.52 25.73
N VAL A 404 4.65 -13.26 26.15
CA VAL A 404 4.46 -12.85 27.56
C VAL A 404 3.02 -13.13 28.00
N TYR A 405 2.02 -12.75 27.20
CA TYR A 405 0.62 -13.05 27.52
C TYR A 405 0.32 -14.56 27.55
N GLN A 406 0.94 -15.35 26.69
CA GLN A 406 0.81 -16.82 26.75
C GLN A 406 1.40 -17.40 28.03
N GLU A 407 2.55 -16.88 28.48
CA GLU A 407 3.17 -17.27 29.75
C GLU A 407 2.28 -16.85 30.94
N GLU A 408 1.72 -15.63 30.94
CA GLU A 408 0.78 -15.17 31.98
C GLU A 408 -0.51 -16.01 32.01
N VAL A 409 -1.06 -16.39 30.85
CA VAL A 409 -2.23 -17.27 30.77
C VAL A 409 -1.89 -18.66 31.31
N ALA A 410 -0.71 -19.18 31.03
CA ALA A 410 -0.25 -20.47 31.58
C ALA A 410 -0.13 -20.39 33.11
N ASP A 411 0.51 -19.35 33.65
CA ASP A 411 0.66 -19.14 35.09
C ASP A 411 -0.68 -19.00 35.81
N LEU A 412 -1.63 -18.25 35.22
CA LEU A 412 -2.98 -18.10 35.77
C LEU A 412 -3.77 -19.41 35.71
N THR A 413 -3.57 -20.21 34.66
CA THR A 413 -4.19 -21.54 34.53
C THR A 413 -3.66 -22.51 35.59
N ASP A 414 -2.36 -22.48 35.85
CA ASP A 414 -1.73 -23.27 36.91
C ASP A 414 -2.22 -22.85 38.31
N GLN A 415 -2.35 -21.54 38.56
CA GLN A 415 -2.93 -21.03 39.81
C GLN A 415 -4.40 -21.45 39.99
N LEU A 416 -5.20 -21.48 38.92
CA LEU A 416 -6.58 -21.98 38.95
C LEU A 416 -6.63 -23.48 39.24
N SER A 417 -5.71 -24.26 38.66
CA SER A 417 -5.57 -25.70 38.92
C SER A 417 -5.24 -25.99 40.38
N ASP A 418 -4.31 -25.24 40.97
CA ASP A 418 -3.95 -25.37 42.38
C ASP A 418 -5.04 -24.85 43.32
N GLY A 419 -5.75 -23.79 42.92
CA GLY A 419 -6.98 -23.35 43.60
C GLY A 419 -8.06 -24.43 43.63
N GLY A 420 -8.22 -25.18 42.53
CA GLY A 420 -9.13 -26.33 42.46
C GLY A 420 -8.79 -27.46 43.43
N LYS A 421 -7.49 -27.76 43.60
CA LYS A 421 -7.01 -28.75 44.59
C LYS A 421 -7.30 -28.29 46.03
N SER A 422 -7.02 -27.02 46.34
CA SER A 422 -7.31 -26.42 47.65
C SER A 422 -8.80 -26.44 47.99
N VAL A 423 -9.68 -26.16 47.02
CA VAL A 423 -11.14 -26.25 47.19
C VAL A 423 -11.59 -27.70 47.45
N HIS A 424 -11.00 -28.68 46.76
CA HIS A 424 -11.33 -30.09 46.97
C HIS A 424 -10.90 -30.59 48.36
N GLU A 425 -9.72 -30.17 48.83
CA GLU A 425 -9.25 -30.45 50.19
C GLU A 425 -10.15 -29.82 51.26
N LEU A 426 -10.58 -28.57 51.05
CA LEU A 426 -11.54 -27.89 51.94
C LEU A 426 -12.92 -28.55 51.94
N GLN A 427 -13.41 -29.03 50.79
CA GLN A 427 -14.66 -29.80 50.72
C GLN A 427 -14.56 -31.15 51.46
N LYS A 428 -13.41 -31.81 51.39
CA LYS A 428 -13.15 -33.06 52.12
C LYS A 428 -13.10 -32.82 53.64
N ALA A 429 -12.46 -31.74 54.07
CA ALA A 429 -12.44 -31.32 55.47
C ALA A 429 -13.85 -30.95 55.97
N LYS A 430 -14.63 -30.22 55.16
CA LYS A 430 -16.03 -29.89 55.45
C LYS A 430 -16.90 -31.14 55.65
N LYS A 431 -16.83 -32.12 54.75
CA LYS A 431 -17.59 -33.38 54.88
C LYS A 431 -17.22 -34.15 56.15
N LYS A 432 -15.94 -34.13 56.54
CA LYS A 432 -15.48 -34.77 57.77
C LYS A 432 -16.09 -34.10 59.02
N ILE A 433 -16.12 -32.77 59.06
CA ILE A 433 -16.74 -32.00 60.14
C ILE A 433 -18.27 -32.20 60.16
N GLU A 434 -18.92 -32.31 59.00
CA GLU A 434 -20.35 -32.63 58.90
C GLU A 434 -20.67 -34.02 59.48
N MET A 435 -19.84 -35.03 59.19
CA MET A 435 -19.98 -36.36 59.81
C MET A 435 -19.75 -36.33 61.33
N GLU A 436 -18.69 -35.65 61.80
CA GLU A 436 -18.42 -35.48 63.24
C GLU A 436 -19.58 -34.76 63.96
N LYS A 437 -20.24 -33.80 63.30
CA LYS A 437 -21.44 -33.14 63.81
C LYS A 437 -22.63 -34.11 63.91
N GLU A 438 -22.88 -34.92 62.90
CA GLU A 438 -23.97 -35.91 62.90
C GLU A 438 -23.77 -36.97 63.99
N GLU A 439 -22.54 -37.45 64.19
CA GLU A 439 -22.19 -38.39 65.27
C GLU A 439 -22.41 -37.78 66.67
N LEU A 440 -22.02 -36.51 66.86
CA LEU A 440 -22.27 -35.80 68.12
C LEU A 440 -23.76 -35.53 68.36
N GLN A 441 -24.52 -35.25 67.30
CA GLN A 441 -25.96 -35.05 67.39
C GLN A 441 -26.70 -36.34 67.75
N ALA A 442 -26.31 -37.48 67.17
CA ALA A 442 -26.85 -38.79 67.55
C ALA A 442 -26.53 -39.13 69.02
N SER A 443 -25.30 -38.85 69.48
CA SER A 443 -24.93 -39.04 70.89
C SER A 443 -25.70 -38.13 71.84
N LEU A 444 -26.07 -36.91 71.40
CA LEU A 444 -26.91 -36.00 72.18
C LEU A 444 -28.33 -36.55 72.29
N GLU A 445 -28.93 -36.97 71.18
CA GLU A 445 -30.29 -37.56 71.14
C GLU A 445 -30.38 -38.83 72.01
N GLU A 446 -29.35 -39.68 72.02
CA GLU A 446 -29.28 -40.83 72.92
C GLU A 446 -29.19 -40.42 74.41
N SER A 447 -28.46 -39.35 74.72
CA SER A 447 -28.36 -38.82 76.08
C SER A 447 -29.66 -38.15 76.56
N GLU A 448 -30.39 -37.50 75.65
CA GLU A 448 -31.70 -36.90 75.91
C GLU A 448 -32.76 -38.00 76.13
N ALA A 449 -32.76 -39.06 75.33
CA ALA A 449 -33.62 -40.23 75.55
C ALA A 449 -33.32 -40.93 76.89
N ALA A 450 -32.04 -41.01 77.29
CA ALA A 450 -31.66 -41.53 78.60
C ALA A 450 -32.15 -40.64 79.75
N LEU A 451 -32.11 -39.31 79.57
CA LEU A 451 -32.65 -38.35 80.52
C LEU A 451 -34.17 -38.50 80.69
N GLU A 452 -34.94 -38.65 79.61
CA GLU A 452 -36.38 -38.90 79.67
C GLU A 452 -36.73 -40.19 80.44
N VAL A 453 -35.90 -41.23 80.30
CA VAL A 453 -36.03 -42.47 81.06
C VAL A 453 -35.75 -42.26 82.56
N GLU A 454 -34.80 -41.39 82.92
CA GLU A 454 -34.55 -41.05 84.32
C GLU A 454 -35.63 -40.12 84.91
N GLU A 455 -36.15 -39.17 84.14
CA GLU A 455 -37.27 -38.31 84.55
C GLU A 455 -38.55 -39.11 84.80
N THR A 456 -38.84 -40.11 83.96
CA THR A 456 -39.96 -41.03 84.16
C THR A 456 -39.78 -41.92 85.40
N LYS A 457 -38.54 -42.31 85.75
CA LYS A 457 -38.25 -42.99 87.03
C LYS A 457 -38.47 -42.06 88.23
N VAL A 458 -38.07 -40.79 88.15
CA VAL A 458 -38.30 -39.80 89.22
C VAL A 458 -39.80 -39.57 89.44
N LEU A 459 -40.58 -39.46 88.36
CA LEU A 459 -42.05 -39.34 88.45
C LEU A 459 -42.69 -40.59 89.10
N ARG A 460 -42.16 -41.79 88.81
CA ARG A 460 -42.60 -43.04 89.44
C ARG A 460 -42.28 -43.07 90.93
N LEU A 461 -41.06 -42.67 91.32
CA LEU A 461 -40.64 -42.56 92.71
C LEU A 461 -41.42 -41.47 93.47
N GLN A 462 -41.81 -40.37 92.83
CA GLN A 462 -42.70 -39.36 93.40
C GLN A 462 -44.12 -39.90 93.64
N LEU A 463 -44.64 -40.74 92.74
CA LEU A 463 -45.92 -41.44 92.90
C LEU A 463 -45.87 -42.46 94.07
N GLU A 464 -44.78 -43.22 94.20
CA GLU A 464 -44.55 -44.16 95.30
C GLU A 464 -44.41 -43.43 96.65
N LEU A 465 -43.73 -42.27 96.68
CA LEU A 465 -43.66 -41.40 97.86
C LEU A 465 -45.02 -40.82 98.25
N SER A 466 -45.88 -40.50 97.27
CA SER A 466 -47.26 -40.06 97.50
C SER A 466 -48.15 -41.19 98.02
N GLN A 467 -47.97 -42.43 97.57
CA GLN A 467 -48.67 -43.60 98.09
C GLN A 467 -48.23 -43.95 99.53
N ALA A 468 -46.93 -43.86 99.84
CA ALA A 468 -46.41 -44.09 101.20
C ALA A 468 -46.87 -43.02 102.21
N LYS A 469 -47.08 -41.78 101.77
CA LYS A 469 -47.74 -40.72 102.58
C LYS A 469 -49.22 -41.03 102.84
N GLY A 470 -49.96 -41.47 101.82
CA GLY A 470 -51.36 -41.88 101.96
C GLY A 470 -51.57 -43.09 102.88
N ASP A 471 -50.64 -44.05 102.92
CA ASP A 471 -50.71 -45.21 103.82
C ASP A 471 -50.42 -44.87 105.30
N LEU A 472 -49.69 -43.80 105.57
CA LEU A 472 -49.47 -43.26 106.92
C LEU A 472 -50.65 -42.41 107.42
N GLU A 473 -51.31 -41.68 106.53
CA GLU A 473 -52.56 -40.94 106.81
C GLU A 473 -53.75 -41.90 107.03
N ARG A 474 -53.81 -43.01 106.29
CA ARG A 474 -54.84 -44.06 106.43
C ARG A 474 -54.82 -44.79 107.77
N ARG A 475 -53.65 -45.00 108.38
CA ARG A 475 -53.52 -45.58 109.75
C ARG A 475 -53.91 -44.61 110.87
N LEU A 476 -53.86 -43.30 110.61
CA LEU A 476 -54.29 -42.26 111.53
C LEU A 476 -55.83 -42.13 111.51
N GLN A 477 -56.41 -42.28 110.32
CA GLN A 477 -57.84 -42.17 110.06
C GLN A 477 -58.66 -43.42 110.49
N GLU A 478 -58.09 -44.62 110.45
CA GLU A 478 -58.66 -45.85 111.01
C GLU A 478 -58.90 -45.77 112.54
N LYS A 479 -58.25 -44.83 113.26
CA LYS A 479 -58.47 -44.55 114.70
C LYS A 479 -59.52 -43.48 114.99
N GLU A 480 -59.88 -42.66 114.00
CA GLU A 480 -60.88 -41.60 114.10
C GLU A 480 -62.27 -42.09 113.61
N GLU A 481 -62.31 -43.08 112.70
CA GLU A 481 -63.54 -43.62 112.10
C GLU A 481 -64.29 -44.66 112.97
N GLU A 482 -63.70 -45.19 114.05
CA GLU A 482 -64.41 -45.99 115.08
C GLU A 482 -65.41 -45.13 115.90
N MET A 483 -65.23 -43.81 115.94
CA MET A 483 -66.04 -42.89 116.76
C MET A 483 -67.22 -42.24 115.99
N GLU A 484 -67.20 -42.25 114.65
CA GLU A 484 -68.16 -41.50 113.82
C GLU A 484 -69.11 -42.41 113.01
N ALA A 485 -68.78 -43.70 112.88
CA ALA A 485 -69.65 -44.75 112.34
C ALA A 485 -70.94 -44.98 113.15
N ALA A 486 -71.06 -44.44 114.36
CA ALA A 486 -72.22 -44.68 115.22
C ALA A 486 -73.43 -43.78 114.95
N ARG A 487 -73.34 -42.72 114.12
CA ARG A 487 -74.43 -41.72 114.10
C ARG A 487 -75.27 -41.62 112.84
N LYS A 488 -74.79 -41.25 111.65
CA LYS A 488 -75.73 -40.79 110.61
C LYS A 488 -75.40 -41.22 109.18
N CYS A 489 -74.94 -42.46 109.11
CA CYS A 489 -75.04 -43.38 107.98
C CYS A 489 -76.47 -43.51 107.41
N HIS A 490 -77.51 -43.24 108.19
CA HIS A 490 -78.87 -43.54 107.74
C HIS A 490 -79.30 -42.85 106.41
N GLN A 491 -79.47 -41.52 106.52
CA GLN A 491 -80.66 -40.85 105.97
C GLN A 491 -80.58 -40.38 104.50
N ARG A 492 -79.53 -39.61 104.19
CA ARG A 492 -79.66 -38.50 103.22
C ARG A 492 -78.86 -38.66 101.93
N ALA A 493 -78.02 -39.68 101.83
CA ALA A 493 -77.15 -39.89 100.68
C ALA A 493 -77.86 -40.55 99.48
N LEU A 494 -79.01 -41.20 99.68
CA LEU A 494 -79.72 -41.94 98.62
C LEU A 494 -80.48 -41.03 97.64
N GLU A 495 -80.93 -39.85 98.05
CA GLU A 495 -81.82 -39.00 97.21
C GLU A 495 -81.06 -38.08 96.24
N SER A 496 -79.75 -37.85 96.44
CA SER A 496 -78.95 -36.89 95.65
C SER A 496 -78.30 -37.48 94.39
N LEU A 497 -78.10 -38.81 94.32
CA LEU A 497 -77.39 -39.46 93.20
C LEU A 497 -78.27 -39.68 91.96
N GLN A 498 -79.60 -39.69 92.12
CA GLN A 498 -80.55 -39.95 91.03
C GLN A 498 -80.68 -38.76 90.05
N ALA A 499 -80.42 -37.52 90.49
CA ALA A 499 -80.62 -36.31 89.67
C ALA A 499 -79.45 -35.99 88.72
N SER A 500 -78.24 -36.48 88.99
CA SER A 500 -77.04 -36.18 88.19
C SER A 500 -76.95 -37.01 86.90
N LEU A 501 -77.61 -38.18 86.85
CA LEU A 501 -77.54 -39.11 85.71
C LEU A 501 -78.38 -38.65 84.48
N ASP A 502 -79.46 -37.89 84.71
CA ASP A 502 -80.36 -37.43 83.64
C ASP A 502 -79.81 -36.25 82.80
N VAL A 503 -78.76 -35.56 83.29
CA VAL A 503 -78.14 -34.41 82.61
C VAL A 503 -77.10 -34.85 81.57
N GLU A 504 -76.34 -35.91 81.82
CA GLU A 504 -75.29 -36.39 80.90
C GLU A 504 -75.84 -37.01 79.61
N VAL A 505 -77.04 -37.63 79.67
CA VAL A 505 -77.66 -38.28 78.50
C VAL A 505 -78.09 -37.24 77.44
N LYS A 506 -78.44 -36.02 77.84
CA LYS A 506 -78.83 -34.93 76.91
C LYS A 506 -77.63 -34.29 76.21
N GLY A 507 -76.51 -34.09 76.91
CA GLY A 507 -75.30 -33.47 76.34
C GLY A 507 -74.65 -34.32 75.23
N LYS A 508 -74.72 -35.65 75.33
CA LYS A 508 -74.16 -36.58 74.32
C LYS A 508 -74.93 -36.54 72.98
N ALA A 509 -76.24 -36.27 73.00
CA ALA A 509 -77.07 -36.24 71.81
C ALA A 509 -76.88 -34.98 70.95
N GLU A 510 -76.53 -33.84 71.57
CA GLU A 510 -76.31 -32.58 70.87
C GLU A 510 -74.94 -32.51 70.18
N GLY A 511 -73.89 -33.07 70.79
CA GLY A 511 -72.55 -33.14 70.19
C GLY A 511 -72.50 -33.97 68.90
N LEU A 512 -73.30 -35.02 68.80
CA LEU A 512 -73.34 -35.91 67.63
C LEU A 512 -74.02 -35.25 66.41
N LYS A 513 -74.95 -34.32 66.63
CA LYS A 513 -75.58 -33.54 65.55
C LYS A 513 -74.66 -32.45 65.01
N LEU A 514 -73.90 -31.79 65.89
CA LEU A 514 -72.96 -30.74 65.49
C LEU A 514 -71.82 -31.29 64.63
N LYS A 515 -71.30 -32.47 64.98
CA LYS A 515 -70.24 -33.15 64.24
C LYS A 515 -70.62 -33.44 62.78
N LYS A 516 -71.81 -34.01 62.55
CA LYS A 516 -72.28 -34.33 61.17
C LYS A 516 -72.50 -33.10 60.30
N LYS A 517 -72.85 -31.96 60.90
CA LYS A 517 -73.02 -30.69 60.18
C LYS A 517 -71.67 -30.12 59.73
N LEU A 518 -70.67 -30.15 60.63
CA LEU A 518 -69.31 -29.68 60.31
C LEU A 518 -68.63 -30.57 59.26
N GLU A 519 -68.85 -31.89 59.29
CA GLU A 519 -68.35 -32.80 58.25
C GLU A 519 -68.98 -32.51 56.86
N ALA A 520 -70.26 -32.13 56.82
CA ALA A 520 -70.92 -31.74 55.57
C ALA A 520 -70.42 -30.38 55.04
N ASP A 521 -70.19 -29.41 55.93
CA ASP A 521 -69.68 -28.09 55.57
C ASP A 521 -68.23 -28.16 55.06
N ILE A 522 -67.39 -29.03 55.63
CA ILE A 522 -66.01 -29.27 55.16
C ILE A 522 -66.00 -29.86 53.74
N ASN A 523 -66.79 -30.90 53.49
CA ASN A 523 -66.89 -31.51 52.16
C ASN A 523 -67.39 -30.51 51.09
N GLY A 524 -68.30 -29.58 51.48
CA GLY A 524 -68.78 -28.53 50.58
C GLY A 524 -67.71 -27.49 50.24
N LEU A 525 -66.87 -27.12 51.21
CA LEU A 525 -65.78 -26.17 51.00
C LEU A 525 -64.64 -26.77 50.17
N GLU A 526 -64.30 -28.04 50.37
CA GLU A 526 -63.28 -28.74 49.58
C GLU A 526 -63.65 -28.77 48.09
N LEU A 527 -64.90 -29.10 47.78
CA LEU A 527 -65.39 -29.14 46.39
C LEU A 527 -65.38 -27.74 45.74
N GLN A 528 -65.59 -26.68 46.53
CA GLN A 528 -65.55 -25.30 46.06
C GLN A 528 -64.11 -24.81 45.79
N VAL A 529 -63.15 -25.24 46.60
CA VAL A 529 -61.72 -24.96 46.39
C VAL A 529 -61.21 -25.64 45.12
N ASP A 530 -61.60 -26.88 44.86
CA ASP A 530 -61.18 -27.60 43.64
C ASP A 530 -61.68 -26.93 42.36
N MET A 531 -62.94 -26.48 42.35
CA MET A 531 -63.51 -25.75 41.21
C MET A 531 -62.81 -24.39 40.98
N LEU A 532 -62.54 -23.63 42.04
CA LEU A 532 -61.85 -22.35 41.93
C LEU A 532 -60.40 -22.52 41.45
N THR A 533 -59.73 -23.58 41.91
CA THR A 533 -58.34 -23.90 41.51
C THR A 533 -58.28 -24.27 40.02
N LYS A 534 -59.24 -25.05 39.53
CA LYS A 534 -59.34 -25.41 38.11
C LYS A 534 -59.62 -24.19 37.23
N ASN A 535 -60.57 -23.33 37.63
CA ASN A 535 -60.85 -22.09 36.90
C ASN A 535 -59.64 -21.14 36.87
N ASN A 536 -58.88 -21.04 37.96
CA ASN A 536 -57.67 -20.21 38.01
C ASN A 536 -56.58 -20.74 37.07
N ALA A 537 -56.42 -22.06 36.96
CA ALA A 537 -55.49 -22.67 36.02
C ALA A 537 -55.87 -22.42 34.54
N GLU A 538 -57.18 -22.44 34.22
CA GLU A 538 -57.69 -22.14 32.87
C GLU A 538 -57.52 -20.66 32.51
N LEU A 539 -57.80 -19.74 33.44
CA LEU A 539 -57.57 -18.30 33.26
C LEU A 539 -56.07 -17.97 33.10
N SER A 540 -55.19 -18.64 33.86
CA SER A 540 -53.74 -18.47 33.72
C SER A 540 -53.23 -18.91 32.34
N LYS A 541 -53.73 -20.03 31.80
CA LYS A 541 -53.41 -20.48 30.44
C LYS A 541 -53.91 -19.50 29.38
N SER A 542 -55.14 -19.00 29.52
CA SER A 542 -55.70 -17.99 28.60
C SER A 542 -54.90 -16.68 28.62
N SER A 543 -54.48 -16.23 29.81
CA SER A 543 -53.64 -15.04 29.97
C SER A 543 -52.29 -15.20 29.27
N LYS A 544 -51.60 -16.33 29.46
CA LYS A 544 -50.32 -16.61 28.76
C LYS A 544 -50.48 -16.64 27.24
N LYS A 545 -51.57 -17.21 26.73
CA LYS A 545 -51.84 -17.26 25.29
C LYS A 545 -52.07 -15.86 24.70
N MET A 546 -52.83 -15.01 25.39
CA MET A 546 -53.01 -13.61 24.96
C MET A 546 -51.72 -12.80 25.07
N GLN A 547 -50.90 -13.04 26.10
CA GLN A 547 -49.62 -12.37 26.27
C GLN A 547 -48.62 -12.74 25.16
N GLN A 548 -48.65 -13.99 24.68
CA GLN A 548 -47.87 -14.45 23.53
C GLN A 548 -48.36 -13.80 22.22
N GLN A 549 -49.67 -13.74 21.99
CA GLN A 549 -50.23 -13.08 20.81
C GLN A 549 -49.93 -11.57 20.76
N ILE A 550 -49.90 -10.90 21.92
CA ILE A 550 -49.50 -9.48 22.00
C ILE A 550 -48.05 -9.30 21.57
N LYS A 551 -47.14 -10.19 22.01
CA LYS A 551 -45.73 -10.13 21.60
C LYS A 551 -45.53 -10.38 20.10
N GLU A 552 -46.28 -11.32 19.53
CA GLU A 552 -46.22 -11.62 18.10
C GLU A 552 -46.73 -10.43 17.26
N LEU A 553 -47.83 -9.80 17.68
CA LEU A 553 -48.34 -8.59 17.02
C LEU A 553 -47.43 -7.37 17.19
N GLN A 554 -46.76 -7.23 18.34
CA GLN A 554 -45.75 -6.18 18.56
C GLN A 554 -44.54 -6.37 17.64
N ALA A 555 -44.03 -7.60 17.51
CA ALA A 555 -42.93 -7.90 16.60
C ALA A 555 -43.28 -7.63 15.13
N GLN A 556 -44.50 -7.98 14.71
CA GLN A 556 -44.99 -7.66 13.37
C GLN A 556 -45.12 -6.16 13.13
N LEU A 557 -45.62 -5.40 14.12
CA LEU A 557 -45.70 -3.93 14.01
C LEU A 557 -44.32 -3.28 13.92
N GLU A 558 -43.34 -3.75 14.70
CA GLU A 558 -41.95 -3.28 14.65
C GLU A 558 -41.26 -3.60 13.31
N GLU A 559 -41.63 -4.73 12.68
CA GLU A 559 -41.14 -5.10 11.35
C GLU A 559 -41.77 -4.24 10.24
N GLU A 560 -43.07 -3.98 10.31
CA GLU A 560 -43.77 -3.08 9.38
C GLU A 560 -43.25 -1.64 9.48
N VAL A 561 -43.01 -1.13 10.70
CA VAL A 561 -42.41 0.20 10.91
C VAL A 561 -41.01 0.29 10.32
N ARG A 562 -40.17 -0.74 10.53
CA ARG A 562 -38.83 -0.78 9.90
C ARG A 562 -38.91 -0.78 8.38
N SER A 563 -39.78 -1.60 7.80
CA SER A 563 -39.93 -1.65 6.33
C SER A 563 -40.45 -0.33 5.74
N HIS A 564 -41.31 0.38 6.48
CA HIS A 564 -41.81 1.69 6.09
C HIS A 564 -40.72 2.77 6.21
N GLU A 565 -39.88 2.73 7.24
CA GLU A 565 -38.70 3.62 7.37
C GLU A 565 -37.71 3.39 6.22
N GLU A 566 -37.42 2.13 5.85
CA GLU A 566 -36.59 1.78 4.70
C GLU A 566 -37.18 2.36 3.39
N CYS A 567 -38.49 2.23 3.17
CA CYS A 567 -39.16 2.82 2.01
C CYS A 567 -39.10 4.36 1.98
N ILE A 568 -39.19 5.04 3.12
CA ILE A 568 -39.01 6.50 3.20
C ILE A 568 -37.58 6.90 2.84
N GLU A 569 -36.59 6.16 3.34
CA GLU A 569 -35.18 6.43 3.03
C GLU A 569 -34.87 6.21 1.55
N GLU A 570 -35.42 5.14 0.94
CA GLU A 570 -35.33 4.90 -0.50
C GLU A 570 -36.00 6.01 -1.31
N GLN A 571 -37.19 6.47 -0.90
CA GLN A 571 -37.88 7.59 -1.53
C GLN A 571 -37.05 8.88 -1.43
N ALA A 572 -36.50 9.20 -0.25
CA ALA A 572 -35.67 10.37 -0.04
C ALA A 572 -34.36 10.30 -0.85
N ALA A 573 -33.77 9.12 -1.00
CA ALA A 573 -32.60 8.90 -1.86
C ALA A 573 -32.94 9.13 -3.34
N MET A 574 -34.11 8.66 -3.81
CA MET A 574 -34.57 8.90 -5.17
C MET A 574 -34.90 10.37 -5.43
N GLU A 575 -35.55 11.06 -4.50
CA GLU A 575 -35.83 12.49 -4.61
C GLU A 575 -34.54 13.32 -4.71
N ARG A 576 -33.51 13.00 -3.90
CA ARG A 576 -32.17 13.63 -4.00
C ARG A 576 -31.54 13.37 -5.37
N ARG A 577 -31.61 12.14 -5.88
CA ARG A 577 -31.09 11.79 -7.20
C ARG A 577 -31.80 12.55 -8.32
N CYS A 578 -33.12 12.69 -8.26
CA CYS A 578 -33.89 13.49 -9.21
C CYS A 578 -33.48 14.97 -9.15
N THR A 579 -33.28 15.55 -7.96
CA THR A 579 -32.82 16.94 -7.84
C THR A 579 -31.42 17.16 -8.40
N LEU A 580 -30.49 16.20 -8.21
CA LEU A 580 -29.15 16.25 -8.80
C LEU A 580 -29.21 16.22 -10.33
N LEU A 581 -30.01 15.32 -10.91
CA LEU A 581 -30.19 15.24 -12.36
C LEU A 581 -30.80 16.51 -12.96
N VAL A 582 -31.71 17.17 -12.25
CA VAL A 582 -32.28 18.46 -12.67
C VAL A 582 -31.21 19.54 -12.64
N ASN A 583 -30.37 19.60 -11.60
CA ASN A 583 -29.28 20.57 -11.51
C ASN A 583 -28.21 20.34 -12.58
N GLU A 584 -27.80 19.09 -12.82
CA GLU A 584 -26.90 18.71 -13.91
C GLU A 584 -27.47 19.12 -15.28
N GLY A 585 -28.79 19.00 -15.48
CA GLY A 585 -29.48 19.47 -16.67
C GLY A 585 -29.39 20.99 -16.86
N VAL A 586 -29.51 21.77 -15.78
CA VAL A 586 -29.37 23.23 -15.82
C VAL A 586 -27.92 23.65 -16.07
N GLU A 587 -26.96 22.98 -15.45
CA GLU A 587 -25.52 23.25 -15.63
C GLU A 587 -25.06 22.92 -17.06
N THR A 588 -25.52 21.80 -17.62
CA THR A 588 -25.23 21.44 -19.02
C THR A 588 -25.84 22.42 -20.02
N LEU A 589 -27.04 22.95 -19.75
CA LEU A 589 -27.63 24.03 -20.56
C LEU A 589 -26.83 25.33 -20.45
N ALA A 590 -26.41 25.73 -19.25
CA ALA A 590 -25.58 26.91 -19.04
C ALA A 590 -24.20 26.79 -19.72
N ALA A 591 -23.60 25.59 -19.67
CA ALA A 591 -22.37 25.28 -20.39
C ALA A 591 -22.58 25.36 -21.91
N LEU A 592 -23.68 24.80 -22.43
CA LEU A 592 -24.03 24.88 -23.85
C LEU A 592 -24.17 26.33 -24.32
N GLU A 593 -24.91 27.17 -23.60
CA GLU A 593 -25.05 28.59 -23.94
C GLU A 593 -23.70 29.34 -23.91
N SER A 594 -22.81 29.00 -22.97
CA SER A 594 -21.47 29.57 -22.89
C SER A 594 -20.58 29.14 -24.07
N THR A 595 -20.69 27.87 -24.48
CA THR A 595 -20.02 27.36 -25.68
C THR A 595 -20.57 27.98 -26.96
N GLU A 596 -21.88 28.26 -27.05
CA GLU A 596 -22.45 28.96 -28.19
C GLU A 596 -21.99 30.42 -28.28
N ARG A 597 -21.86 31.11 -27.14
CA ARG A 597 -21.34 32.48 -27.09
C ARG A 597 -19.87 32.54 -27.54
N SER A 598 -19.04 31.62 -27.05
CA SER A 598 -17.63 31.54 -27.47
C SER A 598 -17.48 31.12 -28.93
N ARG A 599 -18.30 30.18 -29.43
CA ARG A 599 -18.35 29.83 -30.85
C ARG A 599 -18.67 31.04 -31.72
N LYS A 600 -19.67 31.84 -31.35
CA LYS A 600 -20.02 33.08 -32.08
C LYS A 600 -18.88 34.11 -32.06
N ALA A 601 -18.18 34.26 -30.93
CA ALA A 601 -17.03 35.15 -30.83
C ALA A 601 -15.88 34.71 -31.76
N LEU A 602 -15.58 33.41 -31.80
CA LEU A 602 -14.57 32.84 -32.70
C LEU A 602 -14.98 32.95 -34.17
N GLU A 603 -16.28 32.84 -34.49
CA GLU A 603 -16.78 33.07 -35.85
C GLU A 603 -16.58 34.52 -36.30
N THR A 604 -16.81 35.50 -35.41
CA THR A 604 -16.51 36.90 -35.70
C THR A 604 -15.02 37.16 -35.88
N GLU A 605 -14.16 36.59 -35.02
CA GLU A 605 -12.70 36.72 -35.17
C GLU A 605 -12.18 36.07 -36.46
N LEU A 606 -12.75 34.93 -36.86
CA LEU A 606 -12.44 34.28 -38.13
C LEU A 606 -12.85 35.15 -39.33
N GLN A 607 -14.00 35.81 -39.25
CA GLN A 607 -14.46 36.72 -40.29
C GLN A 607 -13.55 37.95 -40.39
N GLU A 608 -13.18 38.55 -39.27
CA GLU A 608 -12.21 39.67 -39.24
C GLU A 608 -10.83 39.26 -39.76
N ALA A 609 -10.37 38.05 -39.45
CA ALA A 609 -9.10 37.52 -39.97
C ALA A 609 -9.15 37.28 -41.48
N ARG A 610 -10.29 36.82 -42.01
CA ARG A 610 -10.52 36.67 -43.46
C ARG A 610 -10.52 38.01 -44.18
N GLU A 611 -11.15 39.03 -43.60
CA GLU A 611 -11.15 40.39 -44.14
C GLU A 611 -9.74 40.98 -44.13
N LYS A 612 -9.00 40.85 -43.01
CA LYS A 612 -7.58 41.26 -42.92
C LYS A 612 -6.70 40.53 -43.95
N HIS A 613 -6.90 39.23 -44.15
CA HIS A 613 -6.17 38.45 -45.15
C HIS A 613 -6.50 38.93 -46.57
N SER A 614 -7.77 39.22 -46.86
CA SER A 614 -8.22 39.78 -48.13
C SER A 614 -7.55 41.14 -48.41
N ASP A 615 -7.51 42.02 -47.42
CA ASP A 615 -6.86 43.34 -47.54
C ASP A 615 -5.35 43.23 -47.73
N LEU A 616 -4.68 42.35 -46.98
CA LEU A 616 -3.25 42.04 -47.15
C LEU A 616 -2.96 41.45 -48.53
N ASN A 617 -3.80 40.55 -49.02
CA ASN A 617 -3.66 39.98 -50.35
C ASN A 617 -3.83 41.04 -51.44
N ASN A 618 -4.79 41.97 -51.28
CA ASN A 618 -4.96 43.10 -52.20
C ASN A 618 -3.75 44.05 -52.18
N GLN A 619 -3.20 44.36 -50.99
CA GLN A 619 -1.98 45.15 -50.85
C GLN A 619 -0.76 44.45 -51.47
N PHE A 620 -0.66 43.13 -51.30
CA PHE A 620 0.40 42.31 -51.89
C PHE A 620 0.33 42.31 -53.42
N GLN A 621 -0.86 42.18 -54.00
CA GLN A 621 -1.06 42.28 -55.45
C GLN A 621 -0.73 43.69 -55.99
N LEU A 622 -1.09 44.75 -55.26
CA LEU A 622 -0.70 46.12 -55.56
C LEU A 622 0.82 46.30 -55.53
N ALA A 623 1.49 45.80 -54.49
CA ALA A 623 2.95 45.84 -54.38
C ALA A 623 3.65 45.04 -55.50
N LEU A 624 3.12 43.87 -55.87
CA LEU A 624 3.60 43.07 -57.00
C LEU A 624 3.46 43.82 -58.34
N SER A 625 2.34 44.51 -58.54
CA SER A 625 2.12 45.33 -59.74
C SER A 625 3.08 46.53 -59.79
N GLY A 626 3.34 47.17 -58.64
CA GLY A 626 4.32 48.24 -58.50
C GLY A 626 5.75 47.76 -58.76
N ARG A 627 6.11 46.59 -58.22
CA ARG A 627 7.41 45.94 -58.47
C ARG A 627 7.61 45.63 -59.94
N ARG A 628 6.60 45.09 -60.63
CA ARG A 628 6.67 44.83 -62.08
C ARG A 628 6.85 46.11 -62.89
N LYS A 629 6.18 47.22 -62.52
CA LYS A 629 6.42 48.52 -63.15
C LYS A 629 7.85 49.01 -62.94
N LEU A 630 8.35 48.94 -61.71
CA LEU A 630 9.73 49.33 -61.40
C LEU A 630 10.76 48.44 -62.10
N GLU A 631 10.49 47.14 -62.26
CA GLU A 631 11.33 46.22 -63.05
C GLU A 631 11.35 46.62 -64.53
N VAL A 632 10.21 47.01 -65.10
CA VAL A 632 10.15 47.53 -66.48
C VAL A 632 10.90 48.86 -66.60
N ASP A 633 10.68 49.80 -65.69
CA ASP A 633 11.35 51.10 -65.67
C ASP A 633 12.88 50.97 -65.48
N LEU A 634 13.31 50.01 -64.67
CA LEU A 634 14.73 49.68 -64.49
C LEU A 634 15.33 49.11 -65.78
N GLN A 635 14.57 48.30 -66.51
CA GLN A 635 15.01 47.69 -67.77
C GLN A 635 15.15 48.76 -68.87
N THR A 636 14.23 49.72 -68.95
CA THR A 636 14.36 50.89 -69.84
C THR A 636 15.53 51.77 -69.43
N LEU A 637 15.73 52.06 -68.14
CA LEU A 637 16.89 52.83 -67.66
C LEU A 637 18.22 52.11 -67.93
N GLN A 638 18.26 50.78 -67.82
CA GLN A 638 19.42 49.97 -68.19
C GLN A 638 19.71 50.08 -69.68
N GLN A 639 18.67 50.03 -70.52
CA GLN A 639 18.80 50.17 -71.97
C GLN A 639 19.27 51.58 -72.37
N GLU A 640 18.72 52.63 -71.76
CA GLU A 640 19.19 54.01 -71.92
C GLU A 640 20.63 54.19 -71.43
N HIS A 641 21.01 53.54 -70.32
CA HIS A 641 22.37 53.57 -69.80
C HIS A 641 23.36 52.84 -70.73
N GLU A 642 22.97 51.71 -71.31
CA GLU A 642 23.76 50.98 -72.31
C GLU A 642 23.92 51.78 -73.60
N GLU A 643 22.87 52.47 -74.05
CA GLU A 643 22.93 53.40 -75.20
C GLU A 643 23.85 54.60 -74.91
N LEU A 644 23.76 55.19 -73.72
CA LEU A 644 24.66 56.27 -73.30
C LEU A 644 26.10 55.80 -73.11
N GLN A 645 26.32 54.59 -72.58
CA GLN A 645 27.64 53.96 -72.54
C GLN A 645 28.17 53.67 -73.94
N GLY A 646 27.33 53.20 -74.86
CA GLY A 646 27.67 52.99 -76.27
C GLY A 646 28.04 54.29 -76.97
N ALA A 647 27.30 55.38 -76.73
CA ALA A 647 27.60 56.72 -77.22
C ALA A 647 28.89 57.29 -76.62
N LEU A 648 29.14 57.06 -75.32
CA LEU A 648 30.38 57.44 -74.65
C LEU A 648 31.57 56.64 -75.17
N ARG A 649 31.42 55.33 -75.41
CA ARG A 649 32.45 54.48 -76.06
C ARG A 649 32.71 54.94 -77.50
N GLY A 650 31.68 55.21 -78.28
CA GLY A 650 31.82 55.76 -79.63
C GLY A 650 32.47 57.14 -79.65
N SER A 651 32.16 58.01 -78.69
CA SER A 651 32.78 59.33 -78.53
C SER A 651 34.23 59.23 -78.06
N THR A 652 34.52 58.33 -77.12
CA THR A 652 35.89 58.09 -76.64
C THR A 652 36.76 57.41 -77.68
N ASP A 653 36.22 56.51 -78.52
CA ASP A 653 36.95 55.92 -79.64
C ASP A 653 37.18 56.93 -80.77
N LYS A 654 36.24 57.86 -81.01
CA LYS A 654 36.46 59.01 -81.90
C LYS A 654 37.50 59.98 -81.34
N SER A 655 37.47 60.26 -80.03
CA SER A 655 38.46 61.10 -79.35
C SER A 655 39.84 60.44 -79.33
N LYS A 656 39.92 59.12 -79.14
CA LYS A 656 41.16 58.35 -79.27
C LYS A 656 41.67 58.32 -80.69
N LYS A 657 40.81 58.13 -81.70
CA LYS A 657 41.20 58.21 -83.11
C LYS A 657 41.67 59.62 -83.48
N ALA A 658 40.95 60.66 -83.08
CA ALA A 658 41.35 62.05 -83.30
C ALA A 658 42.65 62.39 -82.54
N SER A 659 42.85 61.85 -81.34
CA SER A 659 44.09 61.99 -80.58
C SER A 659 45.24 61.23 -81.23
N CYS A 660 45.00 60.02 -81.74
CA CYS A 660 45.98 59.26 -82.52
C CYS A 660 46.29 59.94 -83.86
N GLU A 661 45.33 60.59 -84.49
CA GLU A 661 45.52 61.41 -85.70
C GLU A 661 46.24 62.72 -85.40
N LEU A 662 45.99 63.36 -84.25
CA LEU A 662 46.74 64.53 -83.79
C LEU A 662 48.18 64.17 -83.43
N VAL A 663 48.38 63.02 -82.80
CA VAL A 663 49.71 62.45 -82.54
C VAL A 663 50.37 62.06 -83.86
N ARG A 664 49.67 61.42 -84.81
CA ARG A 664 50.19 61.04 -86.13
C ARG A 664 50.53 62.23 -87.00
N VAL A 665 49.70 63.28 -87.03
CA VAL A 665 49.96 64.53 -87.76
C VAL A 665 51.04 65.34 -87.05
N GLY A 666 51.11 65.28 -85.72
CA GLY A 666 52.24 65.77 -84.93
C GLY A 666 53.53 65.01 -85.23
N GLU A 667 53.45 63.70 -85.42
CA GLU A 667 54.54 62.81 -85.83
C GLU A 667 54.93 63.06 -87.29
N GLU A 668 53.99 63.31 -88.20
CA GLU A 668 54.24 63.60 -89.62
C GLU A 668 54.82 65.00 -89.81
N LEU A 669 54.36 66.00 -89.03
CA LEU A 669 54.96 67.33 -88.98
C LEU A 669 56.35 67.31 -88.31
N ARG A 670 56.53 66.49 -87.26
CA ARG A 670 57.83 66.22 -86.64
C ARG A 670 58.75 65.45 -87.60
N LEU A 671 58.24 64.48 -88.35
CA LEU A 671 58.99 63.68 -89.34
C LEU A 671 59.37 64.53 -90.56
N GLU A 672 58.57 65.49 -90.98
CA GLU A 672 58.88 66.41 -92.09
C GLU A 672 59.87 67.52 -91.66
N GLN A 673 59.72 68.04 -90.43
CA GLN A 673 60.70 68.93 -89.79
C GLN A 673 62.01 68.18 -89.48
N GLU A 674 61.92 66.92 -89.05
CA GLU A 674 63.06 66.03 -88.88
C GLU A 674 63.64 65.61 -90.21
N HIS A 675 62.90 65.43 -91.30
CA HIS A 675 63.43 65.08 -92.62
C HIS A 675 64.22 66.25 -93.23
N SER A 676 63.73 67.49 -93.10
CA SER A 676 64.48 68.70 -93.48
C SER A 676 65.70 68.95 -92.59
N LEU A 677 65.58 68.76 -91.27
CA LEU A 677 66.73 68.86 -90.35
C LEU A 677 67.67 67.64 -90.41
N HIS A 678 67.20 66.48 -90.86
CA HIS A 678 67.95 65.23 -91.08
C HIS A 678 68.70 65.28 -92.40
N LEU A 679 68.21 65.95 -93.44
CA LEU A 679 69.02 66.23 -94.63
C LEU A 679 70.18 67.20 -94.33
N GLU A 680 69.99 68.17 -93.43
CA GLU A 680 71.08 69.02 -92.92
C GLU A 680 71.98 68.32 -91.87
N ARG A 681 71.42 67.44 -91.03
CA ARG A 681 72.14 66.65 -90.00
C ARG A 681 72.77 65.36 -90.53
N VAL A 682 72.35 64.76 -91.62
CA VAL A 682 73.03 63.63 -92.30
C VAL A 682 74.26 64.16 -93.03
N LYS A 683 74.18 65.37 -93.58
CA LYS A 683 75.33 66.05 -94.19
C LYS A 683 76.42 66.43 -93.17
N LYS A 684 76.06 66.83 -91.95
CA LYS A 684 77.04 67.10 -90.85
C LYS A 684 77.29 65.89 -89.92
N GLY A 685 76.40 64.91 -89.95
CA GLY A 685 76.38 63.72 -89.10
C GLY A 685 77.10 62.53 -89.73
N LEU A 686 77.23 62.43 -91.06
CA LEU A 686 78.20 61.50 -91.65
C LEU A 686 79.65 61.87 -91.26
N ASP A 687 79.92 63.14 -90.97
CA ASP A 687 81.23 63.62 -90.50
C ASP A 687 81.43 63.48 -88.98
N ALA A 688 80.37 63.25 -88.18
CA ALA A 688 80.42 63.23 -86.70
C ALA A 688 79.95 61.90 -86.06
N GLN A 689 79.15 61.07 -86.75
CA GLN A 689 78.66 59.75 -86.30
C GLN A 689 79.75 58.67 -86.24
N ILE A 690 80.93 58.92 -86.82
CA ILE A 690 82.10 58.04 -86.59
C ILE A 690 82.74 58.30 -85.22
N LYS A 691 82.55 59.49 -84.63
CA LYS A 691 83.30 59.94 -83.44
C LYS A 691 82.53 59.90 -82.12
N ASP A 692 81.20 59.96 -82.14
CA ASP A 692 80.35 60.03 -80.92
C ASP A 692 79.66 58.70 -80.55
N MET A 693 79.54 57.75 -81.49
CA MET A 693 78.94 56.41 -81.26
C MET A 693 79.72 55.53 -80.27
N SER A 694 80.97 55.87 -79.97
CA SER A 694 81.77 55.19 -78.94
C SER A 694 81.51 55.72 -77.52
N SER A 695 80.89 56.89 -77.37
CA SER A 695 80.78 57.62 -76.09
C SER A 695 79.42 57.43 -75.40
N ARG A 696 78.38 57.01 -76.14
CA ARG A 696 76.99 56.91 -75.66
C ARG A 696 76.50 55.50 -75.28
N LEU A 697 77.35 54.48 -75.34
CA LEU A 697 76.98 53.14 -74.87
C LEU A 697 77.13 53.00 -73.35
N ASP A 698 78.16 53.63 -72.76
CA ASP A 698 78.56 53.42 -71.36
C ASP A 698 77.72 54.19 -70.32
N GLU A 699 77.00 55.25 -70.71
CA GLU A 699 76.29 56.12 -69.75
C GLU A 699 74.78 55.80 -69.58
N ALA A 700 74.20 54.95 -70.45
CA ALA A 700 72.77 54.64 -70.43
C ALA A 700 72.36 53.45 -69.54
N GLU A 701 73.29 52.58 -69.14
CA GLU A 701 72.99 51.38 -68.33
C GLU A 701 72.71 51.68 -66.83
N GLN A 702 73.13 52.82 -66.28
CA GLN A 702 73.07 53.06 -64.83
C GLN A 702 71.76 53.67 -64.28
N MET A 703 70.85 54.20 -65.11
CA MET A 703 69.67 54.93 -64.60
C MET A 703 68.37 54.11 -64.43
N ALA A 704 68.34 52.81 -64.78
CA ALA A 704 67.12 51.98 -64.73
C ALA A 704 66.85 51.22 -63.40
N LEU A 705 67.74 51.28 -62.39
CA LEU A 705 67.78 50.29 -61.29
C LEU A 705 67.08 50.65 -59.95
N LYS A 706 66.40 51.80 -59.77
CA LYS A 706 66.01 52.27 -58.40
C LYS A 706 64.52 52.37 -58.03
N GLY A 707 63.56 52.07 -58.92
CA GLY A 707 62.12 52.30 -58.65
C GLY A 707 61.28 51.13 -58.08
N GLY A 708 61.55 49.88 -58.47
CA GLY A 708 60.59 48.76 -58.30
C GLY A 708 60.57 48.03 -56.95
N LYS A 709 61.54 48.25 -56.06
CA LYS A 709 61.81 47.33 -54.92
C LYS A 709 60.88 47.48 -53.69
N LYS A 710 60.15 48.58 -53.52
CA LYS A 710 59.38 48.87 -52.29
C LYS A 710 57.95 48.30 -52.24
N ILE A 711 57.34 48.01 -53.38
CA ILE A 711 55.94 47.55 -53.44
C ILE A 711 55.85 46.03 -53.24
N ILE A 712 56.85 45.29 -53.74
CA ILE A 712 56.95 43.83 -53.65
C ILE A 712 57.05 43.35 -52.19
N GLN A 713 57.80 44.07 -51.36
CA GLN A 713 58.05 43.71 -49.96
C GLN A 713 56.79 43.75 -49.05
N LYS A 714 55.76 44.54 -49.41
CA LYS A 714 54.49 44.59 -48.66
C LYS A 714 53.51 43.47 -49.02
N LEU A 715 53.62 42.92 -50.23
CA LEU A 715 52.77 41.82 -50.69
C LEU A 715 53.30 40.48 -50.18
N GLU A 716 54.62 40.32 -50.07
CA GLU A 716 55.27 39.12 -49.52
C GLU A 716 54.99 38.91 -48.01
N GLY A 717 54.79 39.98 -47.24
CA GLY A 717 54.45 39.87 -45.80
C GLY A 717 53.05 39.31 -45.55
N LYS A 718 52.05 39.72 -46.33
CA LYS A 718 50.66 39.26 -46.17
C LYS A 718 50.46 37.79 -46.53
N VAL A 719 51.27 37.26 -47.45
CA VAL A 719 51.23 35.84 -47.82
C VAL A 719 51.73 34.97 -46.66
N LYS A 720 52.79 35.40 -45.98
CA LYS A 720 53.38 34.67 -44.85
C LYS A 720 52.47 34.56 -43.62
N ASP A 721 51.71 35.60 -43.32
CA ASP A 721 50.79 35.59 -42.17
C ASP A 721 49.60 34.64 -42.41
N MET A 722 49.06 34.61 -43.64
CA MET A 722 47.98 33.68 -44.00
C MET A 722 48.44 32.21 -44.04
N GLU A 723 49.71 31.95 -44.36
CA GLU A 723 50.28 30.59 -44.30
C GLU A 723 50.44 30.09 -42.84
N LEU A 724 50.74 30.98 -41.89
CA LEU A 724 50.88 30.64 -40.46
C LEU A 724 49.52 30.33 -39.81
N ASP A 725 48.47 31.08 -40.14
CA ASP A 725 47.13 30.85 -39.60
C ASP A 725 46.55 29.51 -40.08
N LEU A 726 46.78 29.15 -41.35
CA LEU A 726 46.37 27.86 -41.93
C LEU A 726 47.07 26.67 -41.23
N ASP A 727 48.36 26.80 -40.92
CA ASP A 727 49.14 25.75 -40.24
C ASP A 727 48.73 25.60 -38.75
N SER A 728 48.24 26.67 -38.13
CA SER A 728 47.71 26.65 -36.76
C SER A 728 46.35 25.94 -36.66
N GLU A 729 45.47 26.14 -37.64
CA GLU A 729 44.16 25.46 -37.70
C GLU A 729 44.29 23.98 -38.06
N GLN A 730 45.25 23.62 -38.93
CA GLN A 730 45.54 22.21 -39.21
C GLN A 730 46.02 21.45 -37.95
N LYS A 731 46.76 22.11 -37.05
CA LYS A 731 47.19 21.50 -35.77
C LYS A 731 46.02 21.30 -34.78
N ARG A 732 45.11 22.28 -34.65
CA ARG A 732 43.90 22.13 -33.82
C ARG A 732 42.97 21.03 -34.32
N HIS A 733 42.85 20.90 -35.63
CA HIS A 733 42.02 19.84 -36.21
C HIS A 733 42.62 18.45 -35.95
N ALA A 734 43.95 18.31 -36.04
CA ALA A 734 44.65 17.07 -35.70
C ALA A 734 44.54 16.67 -34.22
N GLU A 735 44.51 17.64 -33.29
CA GLU A 735 44.28 17.39 -31.86
C GLU A 735 42.85 16.93 -31.58
N THR A 736 41.86 17.54 -32.23
CA THR A 736 40.44 17.19 -32.07
C THR A 736 40.18 15.74 -32.53
N VAL A 737 40.79 15.31 -33.65
CA VAL A 737 40.71 13.93 -34.15
C VAL A 737 41.37 12.93 -33.19
N LYS A 738 42.47 13.30 -32.50
CA LYS A 738 43.11 12.44 -31.49
C LYS A 738 42.21 12.24 -30.26
N THR A 739 41.53 13.29 -29.81
CA THR A 739 40.60 13.23 -28.67
C THR A 739 39.38 12.38 -29.01
N LEU A 740 38.86 12.51 -30.24
CA LEU A 740 37.75 11.70 -30.73
C LEU A 740 38.09 10.21 -30.77
N ARG A 741 39.29 9.85 -31.24
CA ARG A 741 39.78 8.46 -31.22
C ARG A 741 40.01 7.89 -29.81
N LYS A 742 40.38 8.73 -28.84
CA LYS A 742 40.47 8.32 -27.41
C LYS A 742 39.08 8.03 -26.84
N ASN A 743 38.11 8.88 -27.13
CA ASN A 743 36.73 8.69 -26.68
C ASN A 743 36.06 7.48 -27.35
N GLU A 744 36.34 7.21 -28.63
CA GLU A 744 35.89 5.99 -29.31
C GLU A 744 36.46 4.70 -28.69
N ARG A 745 37.72 4.71 -28.25
CA ARG A 745 38.30 3.56 -27.53
C ARG A 745 37.63 3.36 -26.18
N ARG A 746 37.43 4.44 -25.43
CA ARG A 746 36.75 4.40 -24.13
C ARG A 746 35.30 3.92 -24.25
N LEU A 747 34.60 4.30 -25.33
CA LEU A 747 33.25 3.81 -25.63
C LEU A 747 33.25 2.30 -25.92
N LYS A 748 34.23 1.80 -26.66
CA LYS A 748 34.37 0.35 -26.95
C LYS A 748 34.72 -0.46 -25.70
N GLU A 749 35.55 0.07 -24.81
CA GLU A 749 35.87 -0.55 -23.51
C GLU A 749 34.64 -0.61 -22.61
N LEU A 750 33.83 0.46 -22.55
CA LEU A 750 32.58 0.49 -21.78
C LEU A 750 31.50 -0.44 -22.35
N LEU A 751 31.41 -0.57 -23.68
CA LEU A 751 30.51 -1.54 -24.33
C LEU A 751 30.93 -2.98 -24.00
N PHE A 752 32.23 -3.28 -24.07
CA PHE A 752 32.74 -4.61 -23.71
C PHE A 752 32.48 -4.94 -22.23
N GLN A 753 32.68 -3.97 -21.34
CA GLN A 753 32.37 -4.12 -19.91
C GLN A 753 30.87 -4.38 -19.68
N SER A 754 29.99 -3.66 -20.38
CA SER A 754 28.54 -3.86 -20.31
C SER A 754 28.11 -5.24 -20.84
N GLU A 755 28.76 -5.75 -21.89
CA GLU A 755 28.49 -7.10 -22.41
C GLU A 755 28.99 -8.20 -21.47
N GLU A 756 30.12 -7.98 -20.79
CA GLU A 756 30.66 -8.91 -19.79
C GLU A 756 29.80 -8.94 -18.51
N ASP A 757 29.33 -7.78 -18.06
CA ASP A 757 28.41 -7.65 -16.94
C ASP A 757 27.05 -8.31 -17.24
N GLN A 758 26.51 -8.17 -18.44
CA GLN A 758 25.29 -8.88 -18.85
C GLN A 758 25.47 -10.41 -18.83
N LYS A 759 26.62 -10.92 -19.30
CA LYS A 759 26.92 -12.36 -19.25
C LYS A 759 27.08 -12.86 -17.81
N ASN A 760 27.68 -12.06 -16.93
CA ASN A 760 27.76 -12.38 -15.50
C ASN A 760 26.39 -12.36 -14.82
N GLN A 761 25.52 -11.44 -15.21
CA GLN A 761 24.16 -11.35 -14.69
C GLN A 761 23.29 -12.54 -15.14
N GLN A 762 23.42 -12.99 -16.40
CA GLN A 762 22.79 -14.23 -16.88
C GLN A 762 23.30 -15.46 -16.12
N ARG A 763 24.61 -15.57 -15.88
CA ARG A 763 25.17 -16.65 -15.06
C ARG A 763 24.64 -16.64 -13.62
N MET A 764 24.45 -15.47 -13.02
CA MET A 764 23.82 -15.35 -11.70
C MET A 764 22.34 -15.75 -11.73
N GLN A 765 21.58 -15.35 -12.77
CA GLN A 765 20.19 -15.77 -12.92
C GLN A 765 20.06 -17.29 -13.06
N GLU A 766 20.91 -17.92 -13.89
CA GLU A 766 20.95 -19.39 -14.01
C GLU A 766 21.33 -20.08 -12.69
N LEU A 767 22.23 -19.49 -11.90
CA LEU A 767 22.60 -20.02 -10.59
C LEU A 767 21.43 -19.91 -9.60
N VAL A 768 20.73 -18.78 -9.60
CA VAL A 768 19.53 -18.55 -8.77
C VAL A 768 18.42 -19.51 -9.15
N GLU A 769 18.15 -19.73 -10.44
CA GLU A 769 17.16 -20.70 -10.91
C GLU A 769 17.52 -22.13 -10.52
N ARG A 770 18.81 -22.52 -10.64
CA ARG A 770 19.28 -23.83 -10.16
C ARG A 770 19.12 -23.99 -8.65
N GLN A 771 19.38 -22.95 -7.86
CA GLN A 771 19.18 -22.99 -6.41
C GLN A 771 17.69 -23.03 -6.05
N GLN A 772 16.83 -22.27 -6.74
CA GLN A 772 15.38 -22.33 -6.54
C GLN A 772 14.80 -23.70 -6.89
N ASN A 773 15.28 -24.34 -7.97
CA ASN A 773 14.86 -25.70 -8.32
C ASN A 773 15.34 -26.73 -7.30
N LYS A 774 16.55 -26.59 -6.74
CA LYS A 774 17.01 -27.40 -5.61
C LYS A 774 16.18 -27.18 -4.35
N MET A 775 15.82 -25.94 -4.04
CA MET A 775 14.99 -25.60 -2.88
C MET A 775 13.58 -26.19 -3.01
N LYS A 776 13.00 -26.19 -4.21
CA LYS A 776 11.73 -26.88 -4.50
C LYS A 776 11.85 -28.39 -4.37
N ALA A 777 12.95 -28.99 -4.84
CA ALA A 777 13.20 -30.42 -4.68
C ALA A 777 13.36 -30.81 -3.20
N TYR A 778 14.11 -30.02 -2.41
CA TYR A 778 14.26 -30.26 -0.98
C TYR A 778 12.96 -30.07 -0.21
N LYS A 779 12.14 -29.06 -0.55
CA LYS A 779 10.79 -28.93 0.03
C LYS A 779 9.94 -30.17 -0.20
N ARG A 780 9.91 -30.67 -1.44
CA ARG A 780 9.18 -31.89 -1.79
C ARG A 780 9.68 -33.11 -1.04
N GLN A 781 10.99 -33.22 -0.84
CA GLN A 781 11.62 -34.30 -0.09
C GLN A 781 11.33 -34.24 1.42
N VAL A 782 11.21 -33.02 1.98
CA VAL A 782 10.76 -32.81 3.37
C VAL A 782 9.28 -33.16 3.52
N GLU A 783 8.43 -32.72 2.59
CA GLU A 783 7.00 -33.06 2.56
C GLU A 783 6.78 -34.59 2.47
N GLU A 784 7.51 -35.28 1.60
CA GLU A 784 7.48 -36.74 1.50
C GLU A 784 7.98 -37.43 2.79
N ALA A 785 9.00 -36.87 3.45
CA ALA A 785 9.49 -37.39 4.73
C ALA A 785 8.49 -37.16 5.87
N GLU A 786 7.79 -36.02 5.89
CA GLU A 786 6.72 -35.71 6.83
C GLU A 786 5.50 -36.61 6.62
N GLU A 787 5.09 -36.86 5.38
CA GLU A 787 4.03 -37.82 5.06
C GLU A 787 4.40 -39.23 5.52
N GLN A 788 5.64 -39.66 5.28
CA GLN A 788 6.14 -40.96 5.74
C GLN A 788 6.17 -41.06 7.27
N ALA A 789 6.60 -39.98 7.96
CA ALA A 789 6.60 -39.89 9.41
C ALA A 789 5.18 -39.94 9.97
N ASN A 790 4.23 -39.22 9.37
CA ASN A 790 2.81 -39.23 9.75
C ASN A 790 2.16 -40.59 9.52
N MET A 791 2.48 -41.27 8.42
CA MET A 791 2.03 -42.65 8.17
C MET A 791 2.58 -43.62 9.22
N ASN A 792 3.84 -43.47 9.61
CA ASN A 792 4.45 -44.29 10.66
C ASN A 792 3.85 -43.98 12.04
N LEU A 793 3.55 -42.71 12.33
CA LEU A 793 2.89 -42.31 13.57
C LEU A 793 1.45 -42.84 13.64
N ALA A 794 0.74 -42.84 12.52
CA ALA A 794 -0.58 -43.45 12.41
C ALA A 794 -0.54 -44.97 12.63
N LYS A 795 0.46 -45.66 12.06
CA LYS A 795 0.70 -47.09 12.32
C LYS A 795 1.05 -47.33 13.79
N TYR A 796 1.90 -46.50 14.39
CA TYR A 796 2.26 -46.60 15.81
C TYR A 796 1.05 -46.43 16.72
N ARG A 797 0.20 -45.43 16.47
CA ARG A 797 -1.07 -45.24 17.19
C ARG A 797 -2.00 -46.45 17.05
N LYS A 798 -2.08 -47.03 15.85
CA LYS A 798 -2.86 -48.24 15.62
C LYS A 798 -2.31 -49.44 16.41
N THR A 799 -1.00 -49.64 16.43
CA THR A 799 -0.37 -50.72 17.20
C THR A 799 -0.48 -50.50 18.71
N VAL A 800 -0.46 -49.25 19.18
CA VAL A 800 -0.72 -48.91 20.60
C VAL A 800 -2.16 -49.25 20.96
N ASN A 801 -3.14 -48.85 20.15
CA ASN A 801 -4.53 -49.21 20.42
C ASN A 801 -4.76 -50.73 20.37
N GLU A 802 -4.11 -51.46 19.45
CA GLU A 802 -4.18 -52.92 19.41
C GLU A 802 -3.49 -53.58 20.63
N LEU A 803 -2.47 -52.93 21.20
CA LEU A 803 -1.82 -53.34 22.45
C LEU A 803 -2.76 -53.07 23.63
N ASP A 804 -3.36 -51.89 23.73
CA ASP A 804 -4.34 -51.54 24.77
C ASP A 804 -5.54 -52.50 24.73
N ASP A 805 -6.09 -52.80 23.54
CA ASP A 805 -7.15 -53.80 23.37
C ASP A 805 -6.72 -55.22 23.78
N ALA A 806 -5.44 -55.54 23.69
CA ALA A 806 -4.88 -56.83 24.11
C ALA A 806 -4.61 -56.86 25.62
N GLU A 807 -4.16 -55.75 26.21
CA GLU A 807 -4.01 -55.54 27.64
C GLU A 807 -5.37 -55.59 28.34
N GLU A 808 -6.41 -54.92 27.82
CA GLU A 808 -7.76 -55.03 28.35
C GLU A 808 -8.30 -56.47 28.29
N ARG A 809 -7.99 -57.21 27.21
CA ARG A 809 -8.33 -58.64 27.12
C ARG A 809 -7.55 -59.49 28.11
N ALA A 810 -6.28 -59.17 28.36
CA ALA A 810 -5.46 -59.84 29.36
C ALA A 810 -5.98 -59.55 30.78
N ASP A 811 -6.34 -58.30 31.09
CA ASP A 811 -6.93 -57.89 32.37
C ASP A 811 -8.30 -58.54 32.61
N ILE A 812 -9.13 -58.67 31.57
CA ILE A 812 -10.39 -59.40 31.67
C ILE A 812 -10.12 -60.89 31.97
N ALA A 813 -9.12 -61.50 31.33
CA ALA A 813 -8.72 -62.88 31.58
C ALA A 813 -8.08 -63.08 32.97
N GLU A 814 -7.26 -62.14 33.44
CA GLU A 814 -6.69 -62.13 34.78
C GLU A 814 -7.76 -61.91 35.84
N SER A 815 -8.75 -61.04 35.61
CA SER A 815 -9.89 -60.86 36.51
C SER A 815 -10.74 -62.13 36.60
N ALA A 816 -10.88 -62.87 35.48
CA ALA A 816 -11.57 -64.16 35.44
C ALA A 816 -10.77 -65.26 36.18
N LEU A 817 -9.45 -65.29 36.03
CA LEU A 817 -8.57 -66.22 36.76
C LEU A 817 -8.48 -65.89 38.26
N THR A 818 -8.54 -64.61 38.64
CA THR A 818 -8.55 -64.15 40.04
C THR A 818 -9.88 -64.50 40.72
N LYS A 819 -11.00 -64.47 39.99
CA LYS A 819 -12.30 -65.00 40.44
C LYS A 819 -12.32 -66.52 40.59
N ILE A 820 -11.51 -67.26 39.83
CA ILE A 820 -11.38 -68.73 39.97
C ILE A 820 -10.42 -69.09 41.13
N ARG A 821 -9.34 -68.34 41.34
CA ARG A 821 -8.37 -68.55 42.44
C ARG A 821 -8.95 -68.21 43.82
N THR A 822 -9.84 -67.23 43.91
CA THR A 822 -10.54 -66.90 45.17
C THR A 822 -11.60 -67.92 45.58
N LYS A 823 -11.93 -68.90 44.71
CA LYS A 823 -12.89 -69.96 44.99
C LYS A 823 -12.28 -71.30 45.44
N ASN A 824 -10.95 -71.45 45.42
CA ASN A 824 -10.25 -72.69 45.78
C ASN A 824 -8.96 -72.45 46.58
N ARG A 825 -9.09 -72.33 47.92
CA ARG A 825 -8.30 -73.05 48.96
C ARG A 825 -8.28 -72.26 50.27
N GLY A 826 -9.07 -72.73 51.22
CA GLY A 826 -8.62 -72.80 52.61
C GLY A 826 -7.66 -73.98 52.81
N SER A 827 -6.91 -73.89 53.90
CA SER A 827 -6.31 -75.00 54.66
C SER A 827 -4.80 -75.28 54.53
N PHE A 828 -4.14 -75.15 55.70
CA PHE A 828 -2.79 -75.59 56.14
C PHE A 828 -1.57 -74.86 55.54
N GLY A 829 -0.55 -74.43 56.29
CA GLY A 829 -0.21 -74.50 57.72
C GLY A 829 1.33 -74.44 57.91
N LYS A 830 1.78 -73.66 58.90
CA LYS A 830 3.11 -73.65 59.60
C LYS A 830 4.42 -73.32 58.83
N GLY A 831 5.05 -72.21 59.25
CA GLY A 831 6.24 -72.28 60.12
C GLY A 831 7.64 -71.91 59.57
N TYR A 832 8.21 -70.86 60.18
CA TYR A 832 9.64 -70.51 60.36
C TYR A 832 10.44 -69.70 59.31
N SER A 833 10.66 -68.43 59.67
CA SER A 833 11.96 -67.77 59.96
C SER A 833 12.91 -67.32 58.83
N SER A 834 12.96 -65.99 58.72
CA SER A 834 14.14 -65.09 58.66
C SER A 834 14.84 -64.84 57.31
N GLY A 835 14.95 -63.54 56.98
CA GLY A 835 16.19 -62.99 56.42
C GLY A 835 16.10 -62.32 55.05
N TYR A 836 15.72 -61.04 55.07
CA TYR A 836 16.22 -59.93 54.22
C TYR A 836 16.29 -60.01 52.68
N SER A 837 15.69 -58.96 52.09
CA SER A 837 16.06 -58.25 50.85
C SER A 837 15.71 -58.87 49.48
N THR A 838 14.51 -58.49 49.01
CA THR A 838 14.09 -57.94 47.70
C THR A 838 15.14 -57.75 46.55
N PRO A 839 14.73 -57.72 45.27
CA PRO A 839 14.76 -58.88 44.35
C PRO A 839 15.48 -58.64 42.98
N TYR A 840 16.18 -59.68 42.49
CA TYR A 840 16.02 -60.42 41.20
C TYR A 840 15.11 -59.89 40.06
N PRO A 841 15.08 -60.50 38.83
CA PRO A 841 16.03 -60.88 37.73
C PRO A 841 15.62 -60.21 36.37
N GLY A 842 16.26 -60.34 35.20
CA GLY A 842 16.85 -61.49 34.49
C GLY A 842 15.78 -62.28 33.69
N LEU A 843 15.53 -61.98 32.40
CA LEU A 843 16.08 -62.65 31.18
C LEU A 843 15.68 -64.13 30.98
N VAL A 844 15.62 -64.58 29.71
CA VAL A 844 15.70 -65.96 29.12
C VAL A 844 14.55 -66.19 28.12
N ARG A 845 14.64 -66.71 26.86
CA ARG A 845 15.62 -67.34 25.93
C ARG A 845 14.91 -67.39 24.53
N SER A 846 15.51 -67.21 23.33
CA SER A 846 16.36 -68.08 22.46
C SER A 846 15.75 -69.46 22.08
N PRO A 847 16.13 -70.21 20.98
CA PRO A 847 17.31 -70.06 20.06
C PRO A 847 17.22 -70.53 18.54
N SER A 848 18.17 -70.04 17.70
CA SER A 848 19.09 -70.70 16.70
C SER A 848 18.73 -71.55 15.43
N SER A 849 19.45 -71.22 14.32
CA SER A 849 20.01 -72.02 13.17
C SER A 849 19.19 -72.13 11.84
N VAL A 850 19.68 -72.14 10.56
CA VAL A 850 20.95 -72.49 9.82
C VAL A 850 21.02 -71.83 8.39
N GLY A 851 22.25 -71.56 7.85
CA GLY A 851 22.70 -71.73 6.41
C GLY A 851 22.64 -70.52 5.43
N SER A 852 23.46 -70.33 4.37
CA SER A 852 24.72 -70.86 3.79
C SER A 852 25.12 -70.00 2.56
N GLU A 853 26.45 -69.81 2.30
CA GLU A 853 27.20 -69.56 1.03
C GLU A 853 26.84 -68.38 0.05
N GLY A 854 27.75 -67.66 -0.63
CA GLY A 854 29.23 -67.65 -0.73
C GLY A 854 29.78 -66.68 -1.82
N ARG A 855 31.09 -66.37 -1.73
CA ARG A 855 32.13 -65.95 -2.76
C ARG A 855 31.85 -64.76 -3.70
N GLY A 856 32.80 -63.90 -4.12
CA GLY A 856 34.24 -63.79 -3.96
C GLY A 856 34.86 -62.95 -5.11
N GLU A 857 35.98 -62.26 -4.82
CA GLU A 857 37.02 -61.68 -5.72
C GLU A 857 36.70 -60.44 -6.58
N LYS A 858 37.63 -59.52 -6.93
CA LYS A 858 38.96 -59.01 -6.49
C LYS A 858 39.40 -57.99 -7.58
N ILE A 859 40.34 -57.09 -7.25
CA ILE A 859 41.33 -56.41 -8.14
C ILE A 859 41.16 -54.88 -8.42
N LEU A 860 41.98 -54.14 -7.66
CA LEU A 860 43.01 -53.12 -7.99
C LEU A 860 42.68 -51.74 -8.60
N ASN A 861 43.20 -50.72 -7.89
CA ASN A 861 43.98 -49.54 -8.31
C ASN A 861 43.34 -48.56 -9.33
N ASP A 862 43.57 -47.25 -9.31
CA ASP A 862 44.52 -46.37 -8.60
C ASP A 862 43.97 -44.93 -8.72
N ASP A 863 44.63 -44.00 -8.05
CA ASP A 863 44.77 -42.59 -8.43
C ASP A 863 43.66 -41.56 -8.09
N ASN A 864 43.90 -40.94 -6.93
CA ASN A 864 44.42 -39.56 -6.81
C ASN A 864 43.47 -38.41 -6.41
N GLU A 865 44.02 -37.64 -5.45
CA GLU A 865 43.81 -36.22 -5.16
C GLU A 865 42.62 -35.75 -4.28
N SER A 866 42.93 -35.78 -2.98
CA SER A 866 42.98 -34.61 -2.08
C SER A 866 41.71 -33.78 -1.88
N VAL A 867 41.00 -34.12 -0.81
CA VAL A 867 40.14 -33.18 -0.09
C VAL A 867 40.99 -32.46 0.96
N SER A 868 41.33 -31.19 0.71
CA SER A 868 41.81 -30.26 1.74
C SER A 868 40.93 -29.01 1.75
N SER A 869 40.15 -28.90 2.82
CA SER A 869 39.96 -27.68 3.63
C SER A 869 40.40 -26.35 3.01
N LEU A 870 39.44 -25.44 2.77
CA LEU A 870 39.69 -24.02 2.51
C LEU A 870 38.78 -23.11 3.35
N ILE A 871 39.05 -23.07 4.65
CA ILE A 871 38.86 -21.87 5.47
C ILE A 871 40.19 -21.11 5.38
N PRO A 872 40.49 -20.43 4.25
CA PRO A 872 40.57 -18.96 4.30
C PRO A 872 40.44 -18.30 2.90
N ALA A 873 39.22 -17.97 2.45
CA ALA A 873 39.00 -17.14 1.24
C ALA A 873 38.12 -15.90 1.47
N TYR A 874 37.60 -15.71 2.69
CA TYR A 874 36.68 -14.62 3.02
C TYR A 874 37.34 -13.31 3.46
N LEU A 875 38.67 -13.23 3.53
CA LEU A 875 39.40 -12.05 4.01
C LEU A 875 40.26 -11.32 2.96
N ASN A 876 40.15 -11.68 1.67
CA ASN A 876 40.88 -10.99 0.59
C ASN A 876 40.01 -10.22 -0.43
N SER A 877 38.67 -10.25 -0.33
CA SER A 877 37.79 -9.49 -1.25
C SER A 877 37.35 -8.12 -0.74
N LEU A 878 37.66 -7.74 0.50
CA LEU A 878 37.25 -6.44 1.08
C LEU A 878 38.29 -5.33 0.99
N LYS A 879 39.44 -5.57 0.34
CA LYS A 879 40.56 -4.61 0.27
C LYS A 879 40.83 -4.03 -1.13
N LYS A 880 39.97 -4.31 -2.12
CA LYS A 880 40.18 -3.91 -3.53
C LYS A 880 39.02 -3.07 -4.12
N LEU A 881 38.28 -2.37 -3.27
CA LEU A 881 37.14 -1.52 -3.66
C LEU A 881 37.18 -0.13 -3.00
N MET A 882 38.38 0.39 -2.71
CA MET A 882 38.58 1.73 -2.13
C MET A 882 39.80 2.50 -2.69
N VAL A 883 40.24 2.22 -3.93
CA VAL A 883 41.11 3.14 -4.69
C VAL A 883 40.80 2.96 -6.19
N ASP A 884 39.82 3.72 -6.67
CA ASP A 884 39.81 4.53 -7.92
C ASP A 884 38.41 5.09 -8.16
#